data_AF-A0A9N9VZW7-F1
#
_entry.id   AF-A0A9N9VZW7-F1
#
_cell.length_a   1.000
_cell.length_b   1.000
_cell.length_c   1.000
_cell.angle_alpha   90.00
_cell.angle_beta   90.00
_cell.angle_gamma   90.00
#
_symmetry.space_group_name_H-M   'P 1'
#
loop_
_entity.id
_entity.type
_entity.pdbx_description
1 polymer ?
#
loop_
_entity_poly.entity_id
_entity_poly.type
_entity_poly.pdbx_seq_one_letter_code
_entity_poly.pdbx_strand_id
1 'polypeptide(L)'
;MTGNNDRGLKIVIVGAGIAGLAAALGLRKEGHQVTLLERSELAKEVGAAIHIAPNAHGLLRELGVYPETFGANPVHGLAEYDGKNGALRMSVDLREQLKIWQHPWVLSHRVQLHEALREHSISPEGAGPPAILKTSAKVTHIDPETATVTLEDGSQVSGDLVLGADGASSISRGVVAGETLKPFASGKSAFRFMIPCKEILSDPEAATLFREGYLCFWMADDRRLVMYPCSNNTIMNFVGIHPSTLSETKREEGWDNGASKEALLGVYEEFGPQVQALLKLADASSLKIWTLLDMDRIPRWFKGKVALLGDAAHPFLPHQGQGGSVAIEDAASLIALLPKGTSPEDLPERLALYERIRDKRAHDIQEFTRRMGADINDETRGKMNIMEFVNYNYGHDEFHNSRHELKKLLSSKHGPTYLRQPIAFGPLPSPRQDHFGRAYSSEDATFTTYTIRFKTSATYLKNLFPESVFSFESPGTVAEATLRATELNSLPWLGGGGYSFVGLWIYGVQHVKRDGTKVLGSFIPFLFENLSDPILTGRDELGMPKLHCDIEIRKNSGRTKIFCAWRGAEFLNMTLGGPASAGPNGVIPNGADEVSKHESEENQFVYRYVPSVGKPGEADAEYPVIIPKPTNSPTIVDRTIQGNTKDSGVEFTPGNWETFPTIHHITSFLAAMPISNILETKTVEGRGLDDLSRVQRLE
;
A
#
# COMPACT_ATOMS: atom_id res chain seq x y z
N MET A 1 -12.56 21.85 4.27
CA MET A 1 -13.09 21.97 2.90
C MET A 1 -13.29 20.57 2.34
N THR A 2 -14.51 20.06 2.40
CA THR A 2 -14.89 18.71 1.96
C THR A 2 -15.50 18.79 0.55
N GLY A 3 -14.65 18.96 -0.46
CA GLY A 3 -15.07 18.93 -1.86
C GLY A 3 -15.17 17.49 -2.34
N ASN A 4 -16.40 17.03 -2.58
CA ASN A 4 -16.86 16.04 -3.57
C ASN A 4 -15.79 15.18 -4.32
N ASN A 5 -14.95 14.42 -3.61
CA ASN A 5 -13.77 13.74 -4.18
C ASN A 5 -14.00 12.26 -4.56
N ASP A 6 -15.24 11.84 -4.83
CA ASP A 6 -15.55 10.45 -5.21
C ASP A 6 -15.53 10.21 -6.73
N ARG A 7 -15.12 11.21 -7.54
CA ARG A 7 -14.97 11.05 -8.99
C ARG A 7 -13.53 10.63 -9.32
N GLY A 8 -13.36 9.46 -9.93
CA GLY A 8 -12.06 9.01 -10.44
C GLY A 8 -11.53 9.91 -11.58
N LEU A 9 -10.20 10.01 -11.66
CA LEU A 9 -9.46 10.68 -12.75
C LEU A 9 -9.95 10.29 -14.15
N LYS A 10 -9.90 11.23 -15.09
CA LYS A 10 -10.02 10.98 -16.53
C LYS A 10 -8.65 10.70 -17.13
N ILE A 11 -8.43 9.48 -17.60
CA ILE A 11 -7.13 9.04 -18.10
C ILE A 11 -7.23 8.71 -19.59
N VAL A 12 -6.40 9.37 -20.41
CA VAL A 12 -6.27 9.08 -21.84
C VAL A 12 -5.04 8.21 -22.06
N ILE A 13 -5.19 7.07 -22.73
CA ILE A 13 -4.10 6.15 -23.03
C ILE A 13 -3.90 6.14 -24.55
N VAL A 14 -2.69 6.48 -25.00
CA VAL A 14 -2.31 6.49 -26.41
C VAL A 14 -1.62 5.17 -26.73
N GLY A 15 -2.29 4.32 -27.51
CA GLY A 15 -1.85 2.98 -27.88
C GLY A 15 -2.60 1.88 -27.13
N ALA A 16 -3.23 0.95 -27.86
CA ALA A 16 -3.94 -0.20 -27.31
C ALA A 16 -3.12 -1.50 -27.44
N GLY A 17 -1.80 -1.43 -27.21
CA GLY A 17 -0.97 -2.62 -27.03
C GLY A 17 -1.15 -3.25 -25.64
N ILE A 18 -0.35 -4.28 -25.33
CA ILE A 18 -0.40 -4.98 -24.03
C ILE A 18 -0.27 -4.00 -22.86
N ALA A 19 0.69 -3.06 -22.92
CA ALA A 19 0.91 -2.05 -21.87
C ALA A 19 -0.34 -1.19 -21.64
N GLY A 20 -0.90 -0.64 -22.72
CA GLY A 20 -2.06 0.26 -22.67
C GLY A 20 -3.33 -0.45 -22.20
N LEU A 21 -3.58 -1.67 -22.68
CA LEU A 21 -4.74 -2.46 -22.26
C LEU A 21 -4.63 -2.93 -20.81
N ALA A 22 -3.43 -3.37 -20.37
CA ALA A 22 -3.22 -3.73 -18.96
C ALA A 22 -3.43 -2.53 -18.03
N ALA A 23 -2.90 -1.35 -18.41
CA ALA A 23 -3.13 -0.11 -17.68
C ALA A 23 -4.60 0.27 -17.65
N ALA A 24 -5.30 0.18 -18.79
CA ALA A 24 -6.72 0.49 -18.87
C ALA A 24 -7.56 -0.39 -17.95
N LEU A 25 -7.34 -1.71 -17.98
CA LEU A 25 -8.04 -2.69 -17.16
C LEU A 25 -7.86 -2.43 -15.67
N GLY A 26 -6.64 -2.19 -15.19
CA GLY A 26 -6.44 -1.95 -13.77
C GLY A 26 -6.91 -0.56 -13.31
N LEU A 27 -6.66 0.48 -14.11
CA LEU A 27 -7.08 1.84 -13.75
C LEU A 27 -8.61 1.98 -13.72
N ARG A 28 -9.32 1.29 -14.63
CA ARG A 28 -10.79 1.26 -14.52
C ARG A 28 -11.25 0.57 -13.25
N LYS A 29 -10.58 -0.50 -12.79
CA LYS A 29 -10.91 -1.21 -11.54
C LYS A 29 -10.71 -0.33 -10.31
N GLU A 30 -9.75 0.59 -10.34
CA GLU A 30 -9.56 1.65 -9.34
C GLU A 30 -10.60 2.80 -9.46
N GLY A 31 -11.58 2.69 -10.36
CA GLY A 31 -12.69 3.63 -10.51
C GLY A 31 -12.42 4.82 -11.43
N HIS A 32 -11.32 4.81 -12.19
CA HIS A 32 -10.99 5.88 -13.13
C HIS A 32 -11.77 5.79 -14.45
N GLN A 33 -11.97 6.93 -15.10
CA GLN A 33 -12.59 7.03 -16.43
C GLN A 33 -11.50 6.93 -17.50
N VAL A 34 -11.39 5.78 -18.18
CA VAL A 34 -10.30 5.51 -19.11
C VAL A 34 -10.76 5.61 -20.57
N THR A 35 -10.01 6.32 -21.41
CA THR A 35 -10.16 6.33 -22.88
C THR A 35 -8.87 5.86 -23.54
N LEU A 36 -8.94 4.78 -24.31
CA LEU A 36 -7.87 4.24 -25.13
C LEU A 36 -7.99 4.74 -26.57
N LEU A 37 -6.88 5.20 -27.15
CA LEU A 37 -6.79 5.67 -28.53
C LEU A 37 -5.81 4.79 -29.31
N GLU A 38 -6.30 4.10 -30.33
CA GLU A 38 -5.52 3.19 -31.16
C GLU A 38 -5.59 3.60 -32.62
N ARG A 39 -4.44 3.70 -33.28
CA ARG A 39 -4.35 4.14 -34.69
C ARG A 39 -4.87 3.10 -35.67
N SER A 40 -4.79 1.81 -35.34
CA SER A 40 -5.24 0.72 -36.19
C SER A 40 -6.73 0.40 -35.96
N GLU A 41 -7.32 -0.31 -36.92
CA GLU A 41 -8.68 -0.86 -36.78
C GLU A 41 -8.75 -2.10 -35.88
N LEU A 42 -7.60 -2.62 -35.45
CA LEU A 42 -7.48 -3.91 -34.74
C LEU A 42 -8.10 -5.13 -35.48
N ALA A 43 -8.43 -5.00 -36.76
CA ALA A 43 -9.16 -6.01 -37.53
C ALA A 43 -8.37 -7.32 -37.80
N LYS A 44 -7.03 -7.27 -37.75
CA LYS A 44 -6.14 -8.42 -37.90
C LYS A 44 -4.88 -8.20 -37.07
N GLU A 45 -4.91 -8.50 -35.77
CA GLU A 45 -3.68 -8.50 -35.00
C GLU A 45 -2.81 -9.69 -35.44
N VAL A 46 -1.70 -9.41 -36.13
CA VAL A 46 -0.72 -10.43 -36.49
C VAL A 46 0.29 -10.50 -35.37
N GLY A 47 0.20 -11.53 -34.53
CA GLY A 47 1.05 -11.66 -33.35
C GLY A 47 1.74 -13.00 -33.30
N ALA A 48 3.06 -12.98 -33.19
CA ALA A 48 3.83 -14.15 -32.79
C ALA A 48 3.68 -14.40 -31.28
N ALA A 49 4.17 -15.52 -30.77
CA ALA A 49 3.98 -15.86 -29.36
C ALA A 49 4.78 -14.96 -28.40
N ILE A 50 4.41 -15.00 -27.12
CA ILE A 50 4.97 -14.20 -26.03
C ILE A 50 5.24 -15.06 -24.79
N HIS A 51 6.29 -14.70 -24.06
CA HIS A 51 6.64 -15.29 -22.77
C HIS A 51 5.93 -14.50 -21.68
N ILE A 52 5.23 -15.18 -20.79
CA ILE A 52 4.62 -14.57 -19.61
C ILE A 52 5.33 -15.17 -18.40
N ALA A 53 6.36 -14.46 -17.95
CA ALA A 53 7.14 -14.85 -16.78
C ALA A 53 6.33 -14.67 -15.48
N PRO A 54 6.74 -15.32 -14.37
CA PRO A 54 5.99 -15.32 -13.11
C PRO A 54 5.63 -13.93 -12.55
N ASN A 55 6.51 -12.95 -12.69
CA ASN A 55 6.27 -11.55 -12.33
C ASN A 55 5.06 -10.95 -13.07
N ALA A 56 4.93 -11.19 -14.37
CA ALA A 56 3.78 -10.70 -15.14
C ALA A 56 2.56 -11.62 -15.02
N HIS A 57 2.77 -12.93 -14.85
CA HIS A 57 1.69 -13.89 -14.67
C HIS A 57 0.88 -13.59 -13.41
N GLY A 58 1.54 -13.28 -12.29
CA GLY A 58 0.86 -12.86 -11.06
C GLY A 58 -0.01 -11.62 -11.25
N LEU A 59 0.56 -10.58 -11.88
CA LEU A 59 -0.13 -9.33 -12.15
C LEU A 59 -1.35 -9.51 -13.07
N LEU A 60 -1.25 -10.34 -14.11
CA LEU A 60 -2.39 -10.66 -14.97
C LEU A 60 -3.53 -11.33 -14.19
N ARG A 61 -3.20 -12.27 -13.29
CA ARG A 61 -4.21 -12.93 -12.45
C ARG A 61 -4.89 -11.97 -11.48
N GLU A 62 -4.16 -11.01 -10.91
CA GLU A 62 -4.73 -9.94 -10.08
C GLU A 62 -5.66 -9.04 -10.91
N LEU A 63 -5.30 -8.79 -12.17
CA LEU A 63 -6.17 -8.15 -13.16
C LEU A 63 -7.34 -9.04 -13.61
N GLY A 64 -7.47 -10.28 -13.15
CA GLY A 64 -8.53 -11.21 -13.52
C GLY A 64 -8.37 -11.83 -14.91
N VAL A 65 -7.18 -11.71 -15.51
CA VAL A 65 -6.82 -12.35 -16.77
C VAL A 65 -6.01 -13.59 -16.46
N TYR A 66 -6.49 -14.74 -16.93
CA TYR A 66 -5.92 -16.06 -16.61
C TYR A 66 -5.38 -16.69 -17.90
N PRO A 67 -4.07 -16.56 -18.21
CA PRO A 67 -3.53 -17.00 -19.49
C PRO A 67 -3.82 -18.46 -19.87
N GLU A 68 -3.94 -19.33 -18.87
CA GLU A 68 -4.29 -20.74 -19.05
C GLU A 68 -5.68 -20.96 -19.68
N THR A 69 -6.63 -20.02 -19.53
CA THR A 69 -8.00 -20.20 -20.03
C THR A 69 -8.13 -19.99 -21.53
N PHE A 70 -7.18 -19.29 -22.14
CA PHE A 70 -7.11 -19.05 -23.58
C PHE A 70 -5.92 -19.75 -24.25
N GLY A 71 -5.32 -20.72 -23.57
CA GLY A 71 -4.37 -21.67 -24.17
C GLY A 71 -2.89 -21.33 -24.01
N ALA A 72 -2.51 -20.55 -23.00
CA ALA A 72 -1.11 -20.45 -22.61
C ALA A 72 -0.61 -21.79 -22.03
N ASN A 73 0.58 -22.23 -22.44
CA ASN A 73 1.17 -23.50 -22.01
C ASN A 73 2.17 -23.26 -20.85
N PRO A 74 2.16 -24.08 -19.78
CA PRO A 74 3.21 -24.02 -18.78
C PRO A 74 4.56 -24.44 -19.36
N VAL A 75 5.63 -23.79 -18.90
CA VAL A 75 6.99 -24.19 -19.23
C VAL A 75 7.37 -25.44 -18.43
N HIS A 76 7.76 -26.50 -19.14
CA HIS A 76 8.25 -27.74 -18.56
C HIS A 76 9.78 -27.80 -18.49
N GLY A 77 10.47 -27.17 -19.44
CA GLY A 77 11.92 -27.25 -19.49
C GLY A 77 12.57 -26.42 -20.59
N LEU A 78 13.90 -26.47 -20.60
CA LEU A 78 14.76 -25.80 -21.59
C LEU A 78 15.62 -26.85 -22.29
N ALA A 79 15.84 -26.68 -23.59
CA ALA A 79 16.79 -27.47 -24.35
C ALA A 79 17.66 -26.57 -25.24
N GLU A 80 18.98 -26.72 -25.15
CA GLU A 80 19.93 -26.03 -26.02
C GLU A 80 20.63 -27.05 -26.92
N TYR A 81 20.70 -26.73 -28.20
CA TYR A 81 21.33 -27.50 -29.25
C TYR A 81 22.42 -26.67 -29.91
N ASP A 82 23.45 -27.35 -30.39
CA ASP A 82 24.40 -26.78 -31.35
C ASP A 82 23.67 -26.47 -32.67
N GLY A 83 23.81 -25.25 -33.17
CA GLY A 83 23.15 -24.83 -34.40
C GLY A 83 23.63 -25.60 -35.63
N LYS A 84 24.93 -25.87 -35.73
CA LYS A 84 25.56 -26.42 -36.93
C LYS A 84 25.36 -27.93 -37.05
N ASN A 85 25.71 -28.69 -36.00
CA ASN A 85 25.62 -30.16 -36.05
C ASN A 85 24.33 -30.73 -35.42
N GLY A 86 23.49 -29.89 -34.79
CA GLY A 86 22.23 -30.31 -34.17
C GLY A 86 22.36 -31.09 -32.86
N ALA A 87 23.57 -31.24 -32.31
CA ALA A 87 23.79 -31.99 -31.07
C ALA A 87 23.17 -31.29 -29.86
N LEU A 88 22.48 -32.07 -29.01
CA LEU A 88 21.95 -31.58 -27.74
C LEU A 88 23.11 -31.22 -26.80
N ARG A 89 23.21 -29.95 -26.40
CA ARG A 89 24.21 -29.46 -25.44
C ARG A 89 23.69 -29.50 -24.01
N MET A 90 22.43 -29.14 -23.83
CA MET A 90 21.81 -29.01 -22.52
C MET A 90 20.32 -29.36 -22.61
N SER A 91 19.79 -30.09 -21.64
CA SER A 91 18.35 -30.26 -21.47
C SER A 91 18.05 -30.30 -19.98
N VAL A 92 17.24 -29.36 -19.51
CA VAL A 92 16.86 -29.24 -18.10
C VAL A 92 15.35 -29.32 -17.98
N ASP A 93 14.88 -30.20 -17.10
CA ASP A 93 13.49 -30.19 -16.65
C ASP A 93 13.33 -29.17 -15.52
N LEU A 94 12.42 -28.22 -15.72
CA LEU A 94 12.20 -27.09 -14.82
C LEU A 94 10.96 -27.23 -13.96
N ARG A 95 10.18 -28.32 -14.07
CA ARG A 95 8.88 -28.44 -13.38
C ARG A 95 8.98 -28.31 -11.85
N GLU A 96 9.99 -28.91 -11.24
CA GLU A 96 10.26 -28.74 -9.81
C GLU A 96 10.93 -27.41 -9.49
N GLN A 97 11.87 -26.99 -10.34
CA GLN A 97 12.64 -25.76 -10.13
C GLN A 97 11.80 -24.50 -10.25
N LEU A 98 10.67 -24.52 -10.95
CA LEU A 98 9.77 -23.37 -11.10
C LEU A 98 8.79 -23.21 -9.93
N LYS A 99 8.63 -24.22 -9.06
CA LYS A 99 7.69 -24.17 -7.92
C LYS A 99 8.08 -23.20 -6.81
N ILE A 100 9.33 -22.73 -6.83
CA ILE A 100 9.81 -21.72 -5.89
C ILE A 100 9.07 -20.38 -6.09
N TRP A 101 8.57 -20.09 -7.29
CA TRP A 101 7.79 -18.89 -7.58
C TRP A 101 6.29 -19.18 -7.48
N GLN A 102 5.53 -18.23 -6.94
CA GLN A 102 4.10 -18.40 -6.67
C GLN A 102 3.26 -18.67 -7.94
N HIS A 103 3.73 -18.16 -9.08
CA HIS A 103 3.00 -18.17 -10.34
C HIS A 103 3.80 -18.91 -11.42
N PRO A 104 3.15 -19.77 -12.24
CA PRO A 104 3.85 -20.52 -13.28
C PRO A 104 4.37 -19.59 -14.38
N TRP A 105 5.50 -19.98 -14.97
CA TRP A 105 5.97 -19.41 -16.23
C TRP A 105 5.19 -20.05 -17.38
N VAL A 106 4.53 -19.24 -18.21
CA VAL A 106 3.70 -19.71 -19.32
C VAL A 106 4.06 -19.07 -20.67
N LEU A 107 3.72 -19.76 -21.75
CA LEU A 107 3.95 -19.39 -23.14
C LEU A 107 2.61 -19.20 -23.84
N SER A 108 2.34 -18.00 -24.35
CA SER A 108 1.02 -17.64 -24.88
C SER A 108 1.09 -17.14 -26.32
N HIS A 109 0.01 -17.29 -27.08
CA HIS A 109 -0.16 -16.53 -28.30
C HIS A 109 -0.41 -15.06 -27.93
N ARG A 110 0.33 -14.12 -28.54
CA ARG A 110 0.22 -12.70 -28.18
C ARG A 110 -1.17 -12.13 -28.44
N VAL A 111 -1.80 -12.52 -29.55
CA VAL A 111 -3.16 -12.07 -29.92
C VAL A 111 -4.19 -12.50 -28.89
N GLN A 112 -4.07 -13.73 -28.34
CA GLN A 112 -5.02 -14.21 -27.35
C GLN A 112 -4.91 -13.43 -26.03
N LEU A 113 -3.67 -13.11 -25.61
CA LEU A 113 -3.45 -12.25 -24.44
C LEU A 113 -3.98 -10.83 -24.67
N HIS A 114 -3.73 -10.27 -25.86
CA HIS A 114 -4.22 -8.94 -26.25
C HIS A 114 -5.74 -8.89 -26.23
N GLU A 115 -6.42 -9.82 -26.89
CA GLU A 115 -7.88 -9.88 -26.92
C GLU A 115 -8.46 -10.07 -25.52
N ALA A 116 -7.89 -10.96 -24.71
CA ALA A 116 -8.33 -11.14 -23.33
C ALA A 116 -8.24 -9.82 -22.52
N LEU A 117 -7.13 -9.08 -22.62
CA LEU A 117 -6.99 -7.78 -21.98
C LEU A 117 -7.97 -6.74 -22.54
N ARG A 118 -8.19 -6.74 -23.86
CA ARG A 118 -9.11 -5.84 -24.55
C ARG A 118 -10.55 -6.07 -24.11
N GLU A 119 -11.03 -7.31 -24.18
CA GLU A 119 -12.36 -7.72 -23.76
C GLU A 119 -12.63 -7.31 -22.31
N HIS A 120 -11.70 -7.62 -21.40
CA HIS A 120 -11.87 -7.26 -19.98
C HIS A 120 -11.82 -5.74 -19.74
N SER A 121 -11.03 -4.99 -20.51
CA SER A 121 -10.93 -3.54 -20.37
C SER A 121 -12.24 -2.83 -20.77
N ILE A 122 -12.88 -3.28 -21.85
CA ILE A 122 -14.09 -2.64 -22.41
C ILE A 122 -15.40 -3.28 -21.93
N SER A 123 -15.32 -4.40 -21.20
CA SER A 123 -16.51 -5.12 -20.74
C SER A 123 -17.39 -4.25 -19.83
N PRO A 124 -18.72 -4.22 -20.03
CA PRO A 124 -19.67 -3.62 -19.08
C PRO A 124 -19.66 -4.34 -17.73
N GLU A 125 -19.18 -5.58 -17.69
CA GLU A 125 -19.04 -6.38 -16.48
C GLU A 125 -17.67 -6.13 -15.82
N GLY A 126 -17.59 -6.34 -14.51
CA GLY A 126 -16.38 -6.12 -13.70
C GLY A 126 -16.40 -4.82 -12.88
N ALA A 127 -15.32 -4.58 -12.13
CA ALA A 127 -15.21 -3.42 -11.25
C ALA A 127 -14.92 -2.13 -12.04
N GLY A 128 -15.62 -1.05 -11.68
CA GLY A 128 -15.45 0.29 -12.25
C GLY A 128 -16.02 0.46 -13.66
N PRO A 129 -16.04 1.72 -14.17
CA PRO A 129 -16.65 2.02 -15.46
C PRO A 129 -15.86 1.37 -16.63
N PRO A 130 -16.52 0.88 -17.69
CA PRO A 130 -15.83 0.32 -18.86
C PRO A 130 -14.90 1.34 -19.52
N ALA A 131 -13.72 0.89 -19.96
CA ALA A 131 -12.84 1.73 -20.73
C ALA A 131 -13.43 1.99 -22.14
N ILE A 132 -13.26 3.21 -22.65
CA ILE A 132 -13.69 3.57 -24.00
C ILE A 132 -12.52 3.34 -24.96
N LEU A 133 -12.64 2.35 -25.85
CA LEU A 133 -11.64 2.11 -26.91
C LEU A 133 -12.07 2.80 -28.21
N LYS A 134 -11.26 3.73 -28.71
CA LYS A 134 -11.40 4.33 -30.05
C LYS A 134 -10.29 3.81 -30.97
N THR A 135 -10.68 3.04 -31.97
CA THR A 135 -9.82 2.60 -33.07
C THR A 135 -9.78 3.63 -34.19
N SER A 136 -8.83 3.50 -35.12
CA SER A 136 -8.59 4.49 -36.19
C SER A 136 -8.38 5.92 -35.66
N ALA A 137 -7.94 6.04 -34.42
CA ALA A 137 -7.74 7.28 -33.69
C ALA A 137 -6.25 7.58 -33.60
N LYS A 138 -5.63 7.89 -34.74
CA LYS A 138 -4.20 8.22 -34.79
C LYS A 138 -3.95 9.57 -34.12
N VAL A 139 -3.20 9.56 -33.02
CA VAL A 139 -2.75 10.78 -32.35
C VAL A 139 -1.60 11.41 -33.15
N THR A 140 -1.64 12.73 -33.30
CA THR A 140 -0.63 13.53 -34.03
C THR A 140 0.07 14.54 -33.14
N HIS A 141 -0.57 14.98 -32.06
CA HIS A 141 -0.01 15.94 -31.10
C HIS A 141 -0.50 15.66 -29.68
N ILE A 142 0.36 15.93 -28.68
CA ILE A 142 0.06 15.77 -27.26
C ILE A 142 0.57 17.03 -26.53
N ASP A 143 -0.32 17.71 -25.82
CA ASP A 143 0.01 18.81 -24.92
C ASP A 143 0.19 18.29 -23.48
N PRO A 144 1.42 18.30 -22.95
CA PRO A 144 1.72 17.79 -21.62
C PRO A 144 1.18 18.66 -20.47
N GLU A 145 0.87 19.93 -20.70
CA GLU A 145 0.39 20.82 -19.63
C GLU A 145 -1.12 20.67 -19.43
N THR A 146 -1.86 20.56 -20.53
CA THR A 146 -3.33 20.43 -20.49
C THR A 146 -3.84 19.00 -20.52
N ALA A 147 -2.95 18.00 -20.67
CA ALA A 147 -3.32 16.59 -20.86
C ALA A 147 -4.30 16.39 -22.04
N THR A 148 -4.04 17.09 -23.15
CA THR A 148 -4.87 17.06 -24.36
C THR A 148 -4.14 16.38 -25.50
N VAL A 149 -4.81 15.46 -26.19
CA VAL A 149 -4.31 14.80 -27.40
C VAL A 149 -5.13 15.24 -28.60
N THR A 150 -4.45 15.49 -29.72
CA THR A 150 -5.07 15.82 -31.01
C THR A 150 -4.97 14.63 -31.95
N LEU A 151 -6.08 14.26 -32.58
CA LEU A 151 -6.16 13.19 -33.56
C LEU A 151 -5.90 13.71 -34.97
N GLU A 152 -5.62 12.79 -35.90
CA GLU A 152 -5.37 13.11 -37.32
C GLU A 152 -6.57 13.80 -38.01
N ASP A 153 -7.79 13.55 -37.54
CA ASP A 153 -9.02 14.21 -38.01
C ASP A 153 -9.23 15.63 -37.42
N GLY A 154 -8.30 16.09 -36.57
CA GLY A 154 -8.34 17.38 -35.89
C GLY A 154 -9.18 17.40 -34.60
N SER A 155 -9.87 16.31 -34.26
CA SER A 155 -10.59 16.21 -32.99
C SER A 155 -9.62 16.12 -31.81
N GLN A 156 -10.10 16.57 -30.64
CA GLN A 156 -9.30 16.60 -29.42
C GLN A 156 -9.94 15.75 -28.31
N VAL A 157 -9.10 15.11 -27.52
CA VAL A 157 -9.50 14.36 -26.32
C VAL A 157 -8.64 14.85 -25.16
N SER A 158 -9.28 15.30 -24.08
CA SER A 158 -8.59 15.81 -22.88
C SER A 158 -8.92 14.98 -21.66
N GLY A 159 -7.95 14.86 -20.75
CA GLY A 159 -8.11 14.20 -19.46
C GLY A 159 -7.40 14.95 -18.34
N ASP A 160 -7.24 14.28 -17.20
CA ASP A 160 -6.37 14.71 -16.10
C ASP A 160 -4.95 14.18 -16.29
N LEU A 161 -4.79 13.06 -16.99
CA LEU A 161 -3.53 12.36 -17.26
C LEU A 161 -3.54 11.72 -18.65
N VAL A 162 -2.41 11.79 -19.35
CA VAL A 162 -2.14 11.03 -20.58
C VAL A 162 -1.07 9.98 -20.33
N LEU A 163 -1.31 8.75 -20.75
CA LEU A 163 -0.36 7.64 -20.71
C LEU A 163 0.07 7.26 -22.13
N GLY A 164 1.34 7.42 -22.45
CA GLY A 164 1.95 7.04 -23.71
C GLY A 164 2.36 5.57 -23.74
N ALA A 165 1.53 4.73 -24.35
CA ALA A 165 1.74 3.29 -24.57
C ALA A 165 1.84 2.95 -26.08
N ASP A 166 2.34 3.90 -26.87
CA ASP A 166 2.35 3.94 -28.34
C ASP A 166 3.57 3.25 -28.99
N GLY A 167 4.27 2.43 -28.21
CA GLY A 167 5.27 1.48 -28.69
C GLY A 167 6.61 2.09 -29.10
N ALA A 168 7.45 1.29 -29.77
CA ALA A 168 8.80 1.70 -30.14
C ALA A 168 8.86 2.96 -31.01
N SER A 169 7.84 3.24 -31.83
CA SER A 169 7.73 4.46 -32.66
C SER A 169 6.94 5.59 -31.97
N SER A 170 6.96 5.63 -30.63
CA SER A 170 6.21 6.55 -29.79
C SER A 170 6.38 8.03 -30.18
N ILE A 171 5.25 8.73 -30.36
CA ILE A 171 5.20 10.19 -30.40
C ILE A 171 5.21 10.76 -28.98
N SER A 172 4.64 10.02 -28.02
CA SER A 172 4.56 10.41 -26.61
C SER A 172 5.96 10.56 -26.01
N ARG A 173 6.90 9.68 -26.39
CA ARG A 173 8.31 9.77 -26.00
C ARG A 173 8.95 11.06 -26.51
N GLY A 174 8.64 11.48 -27.73
CA GLY A 174 9.13 12.75 -28.27
C GLY A 174 8.72 13.95 -27.40
N VAL A 175 7.49 13.94 -26.88
CA VAL A 175 6.96 14.99 -26.00
C VAL A 175 7.61 14.98 -24.61
N VAL A 176 7.82 13.78 -24.05
CA VAL A 176 8.32 13.59 -22.69
C VAL A 176 9.85 13.67 -22.60
N ALA A 177 10.54 12.86 -23.39
CA ALA A 177 11.99 12.63 -23.30
C ALA A 177 12.80 13.43 -24.34
N GLY A 178 12.14 13.93 -25.40
CA GLY A 178 12.75 14.73 -26.46
C GLY A 178 12.65 14.08 -27.85
N GLU A 179 12.46 14.90 -28.90
CA GLU A 179 12.18 14.44 -30.27
C GLU A 179 13.34 13.71 -30.97
N THR A 180 14.57 13.89 -30.47
CA THR A 180 15.78 13.29 -31.04
C THR A 180 16.01 11.85 -30.60
N LEU A 181 15.35 11.39 -29.54
CA LEU A 181 15.52 10.04 -29.00
C LEU A 181 14.67 9.03 -29.79
N LYS A 182 15.34 8.32 -30.69
CA LYS A 182 14.76 7.29 -31.55
C LYS A 182 15.47 5.95 -31.32
N PRO A 183 14.75 4.82 -31.37
CA PRO A 183 15.39 3.52 -31.39
C PRO A 183 16.35 3.39 -32.58
N PHE A 184 17.47 2.72 -32.37
CA PHE A 184 18.48 2.44 -33.39
C PHE A 184 18.55 0.94 -33.68
N ALA A 185 18.99 0.58 -34.88
CA ALA A 185 19.13 -0.83 -35.26
C ALA A 185 20.26 -1.48 -34.47
N SER A 186 20.01 -2.67 -33.91
CA SER A 186 21.01 -3.42 -33.14
C SER A 186 22.02 -4.18 -34.00
N GLY A 187 21.97 -4.01 -35.34
CA GLY A 187 22.71 -4.83 -36.31
C GLY A 187 22.14 -6.25 -36.51
N LYS A 188 21.04 -6.62 -35.85
CA LYS A 188 20.39 -7.93 -35.96
C LYS A 188 18.95 -7.83 -36.44
N SER A 189 18.50 -8.87 -37.13
CA SER A 189 17.12 -9.04 -37.56
C SER A 189 16.59 -10.40 -37.09
N ALA A 190 15.27 -10.56 -37.05
CA ALA A 190 14.61 -11.77 -36.64
C ALA A 190 13.52 -12.20 -37.62
N PHE A 191 13.63 -13.41 -38.16
CA PHE A 191 12.50 -14.09 -38.77
C PHE A 191 11.54 -14.54 -37.68
N ARG A 192 10.25 -14.28 -37.84
CA ARG A 192 9.18 -14.77 -36.97
C ARG A 192 8.12 -15.46 -37.83
N PHE A 193 7.77 -16.67 -37.43
CA PHE A 193 6.76 -17.49 -38.09
C PHE A 193 6.22 -18.52 -37.10
N MET A 194 5.13 -19.17 -37.48
CA MET A 194 4.48 -20.20 -36.67
C MET A 194 4.19 -21.41 -37.54
N ILE A 195 4.27 -22.60 -36.97
CA ILE A 195 3.97 -23.86 -37.65
C ILE A 195 2.97 -24.64 -36.79
N PRO A 196 1.85 -25.12 -37.35
CA PRO A 196 0.95 -26.03 -36.65
C PRO A 196 1.70 -27.28 -36.19
N CYS A 197 1.54 -27.68 -34.94
CA CYS A 197 2.26 -28.85 -34.39
C CYS A 197 1.97 -30.13 -35.18
N LYS A 198 0.75 -30.26 -35.74
CA LYS A 198 0.38 -31.39 -36.62
C LYS A 198 1.28 -31.53 -37.85
N GLU A 199 1.79 -30.42 -38.40
CA GLU A 199 2.65 -30.42 -39.58
C GLU A 199 4.07 -30.84 -39.20
N ILE A 200 4.57 -30.34 -38.06
CA ILE A 200 5.85 -30.78 -37.48
C ILE A 200 5.84 -32.29 -37.22
N LEU A 201 4.77 -32.80 -36.59
CA LEU A 201 4.63 -34.22 -36.26
C LEU A 201 4.47 -35.11 -37.50
N SER A 202 4.09 -34.55 -38.65
CA SER A 202 3.94 -35.30 -39.91
C SER A 202 5.27 -35.52 -40.66
N ASP A 203 6.30 -34.73 -40.35
CA ASP A 203 7.65 -34.89 -40.90
C ASP A 203 8.51 -35.70 -39.91
N PRO A 204 9.01 -36.90 -40.29
CA PRO A 204 9.73 -37.78 -39.38
C PRO A 204 11.00 -37.16 -38.78
N GLU A 205 11.65 -36.23 -39.49
CA GLU A 205 12.88 -35.60 -39.06
C GLU A 205 12.59 -34.42 -38.12
N ALA A 206 11.63 -33.57 -38.48
CA ALA A 206 11.17 -32.46 -37.64
C ALA A 206 10.52 -32.94 -36.32
N ALA A 207 9.76 -34.03 -36.38
CA ALA A 207 9.10 -34.62 -35.21
C ALA A 207 10.07 -35.00 -34.08
N THR A 208 11.35 -35.29 -34.41
CA THR A 208 12.38 -35.61 -33.40
C THR A 208 12.69 -34.45 -32.46
N LEU A 209 12.40 -33.21 -32.86
CA LEU A 209 12.65 -32.00 -32.09
C LEU A 209 11.42 -31.55 -31.27
N PHE A 210 10.25 -32.16 -31.49
CA PHE A 210 9.02 -31.78 -30.81
C PHE A 210 9.05 -32.19 -29.33
N ARG A 211 8.82 -31.21 -28.45
CA ARG A 211 8.74 -31.42 -26.99
C ARG A 211 7.69 -30.48 -26.39
N GLU A 212 6.69 -31.06 -25.73
CA GLU A 212 5.61 -30.29 -25.10
C GLU A 212 6.12 -29.41 -23.94
N GLY A 213 5.76 -28.13 -23.95
CA GLY A 213 6.15 -27.16 -22.92
C GLY A 213 7.65 -26.83 -22.85
N TYR A 214 8.47 -27.27 -23.82
CA TYR A 214 9.89 -26.94 -23.84
C TYR A 214 10.16 -25.68 -24.67
N LEU A 215 11.09 -24.84 -24.19
CA LEU A 215 11.74 -23.84 -25.03
C LEU A 215 13.05 -24.43 -25.55
N CYS A 216 13.18 -24.49 -26.86
CA CYS A 216 14.34 -25.03 -27.54
C CYS A 216 15.15 -23.90 -28.21
N PHE A 217 16.47 -23.96 -28.07
CA PHE A 217 17.42 -23.01 -28.64
C PHE A 217 18.43 -23.74 -29.50
N TRP A 218 18.68 -23.25 -30.71
CA TRP A 218 19.83 -23.66 -31.52
C TRP A 218 20.80 -22.49 -31.61
N MET A 219 22.04 -22.72 -31.20
CA MET A 219 23.06 -21.69 -31.02
C MET A 219 24.21 -21.90 -32.00
N ALA A 220 24.45 -20.94 -32.88
CA ALA A 220 25.64 -20.80 -33.72
C ALA A 220 26.41 -19.52 -33.32
N ASP A 221 27.52 -19.23 -34.03
CA ASP A 221 28.43 -18.13 -33.67
C ASP A 221 27.72 -16.76 -33.65
N ASP A 222 26.95 -16.45 -34.70
CA ASP A 222 26.25 -15.18 -34.95
C ASP A 222 24.72 -15.34 -35.12
N ARG A 223 24.22 -16.58 -35.20
CA ARG A 223 22.82 -16.93 -35.45
C ARG A 223 22.24 -17.80 -34.35
N ARG A 224 20.95 -17.63 -34.13
CA ARG A 224 20.18 -18.43 -33.16
C ARG A 224 18.75 -18.63 -33.61
N LEU A 225 18.21 -19.82 -33.36
CA LEU A 225 16.82 -20.16 -33.58
C LEU A 225 16.18 -20.53 -32.24
N VAL A 226 15.03 -19.94 -31.95
CA VAL A 226 14.24 -20.22 -30.74
C VAL A 226 12.91 -20.82 -31.15
N MET A 227 12.50 -21.91 -30.50
CA MET A 227 11.26 -22.63 -30.74
C MET A 227 10.53 -22.89 -29.43
N TYR A 228 9.22 -22.63 -29.38
CA TYR A 228 8.40 -22.96 -28.21
C TYR A 228 6.89 -23.02 -28.53
N PRO A 229 6.09 -23.83 -27.80
CA PRO A 229 4.68 -24.02 -28.10
C PRO A 229 3.78 -22.94 -27.52
N CYS A 230 2.69 -22.61 -28.22
CA CYS A 230 1.58 -21.79 -27.73
C CYS A 230 0.23 -22.46 -28.09
N SER A 231 -0.89 -21.86 -27.66
CA SER A 231 -2.25 -22.30 -28.00
C SER A 231 -2.53 -23.79 -27.68
N ASN A 232 -2.46 -24.20 -26.41
CA ASN A 232 -2.67 -25.60 -25.98
C ASN A 232 -1.79 -26.62 -26.72
N ASN A 233 -0.50 -26.30 -26.87
CA ASN A 233 0.48 -27.06 -27.65
C ASN A 233 0.07 -27.37 -29.11
N THR A 234 -0.84 -26.60 -29.72
CA THR A 234 -1.27 -26.82 -31.11
C THR A 234 -0.48 -26.03 -32.15
N ILE A 235 0.22 -24.98 -31.73
CA ILE A 235 1.03 -24.11 -32.60
C ILE A 235 2.43 -23.99 -32.00
N MET A 236 3.45 -24.08 -32.85
CA MET A 236 4.85 -23.87 -32.49
C MET A 236 5.33 -22.51 -33.03
N ASN A 237 5.85 -21.66 -32.14
CA ASN A 237 6.40 -20.36 -32.50
C ASN A 237 7.91 -20.46 -32.76
N PHE A 238 8.37 -19.76 -33.79
CA PHE A 238 9.79 -19.68 -34.15
C PHE A 238 10.29 -18.24 -34.19
N VAL A 239 11.52 -18.05 -33.69
CA VAL A 239 12.26 -16.79 -33.81
C VAL A 239 13.69 -17.07 -34.25
N GLY A 240 14.00 -16.72 -35.50
CA GLY A 240 15.34 -16.85 -36.08
C GLY A 240 16.08 -15.52 -36.07
N ILE A 241 16.95 -15.30 -35.07
CA ILE A 241 17.79 -14.10 -34.96
C ILE A 241 19.11 -14.30 -35.71
N HIS A 242 19.49 -13.31 -36.52
CA HIS A 242 20.66 -13.32 -37.40
C HIS A 242 21.19 -11.89 -37.64
N PRO A 243 22.44 -11.71 -38.12
CA PRO A 243 22.93 -10.41 -38.57
C PRO A 243 22.06 -9.86 -39.71
N SER A 244 21.67 -8.58 -39.64
CA SER A 244 20.75 -7.99 -40.63
C SER A 244 21.29 -8.04 -42.06
N THR A 245 22.62 -7.99 -42.24
CA THR A 245 23.28 -8.06 -43.54
C THR A 245 22.97 -9.34 -44.34
N LEU A 246 22.59 -10.44 -43.65
CA LEU A 246 22.28 -11.72 -44.30
C LEU A 246 20.87 -11.76 -44.92
N SER A 247 20.01 -10.78 -44.62
CA SER A 247 18.63 -10.72 -45.09
C SER A 247 18.25 -9.37 -45.71
N GLU A 248 19.23 -8.49 -45.91
CA GLU A 248 19.03 -7.11 -46.40
C GLU A 248 18.84 -6.98 -47.93
N THR A 249 18.88 -8.05 -48.73
CA THR A 249 18.81 -7.94 -50.20
C THR A 249 17.38 -7.96 -50.79
N LYS A 250 17.07 -6.89 -51.53
CA LYS A 250 15.86 -6.54 -52.34
C LYS A 250 14.60 -6.11 -51.57
N ARG A 251 14.68 -5.01 -50.82
CA ARG A 251 13.51 -4.18 -50.51
C ARG A 251 13.10 -3.40 -51.77
N GLU A 252 12.06 -3.84 -52.49
CA GLU A 252 11.25 -2.90 -53.26
C GLU A 252 10.40 -2.10 -52.27
N GLU A 253 10.27 -0.79 -52.51
CA GLU A 253 9.53 0.15 -51.67
C GLU A 253 8.05 -0.24 -51.58
N GLY A 254 7.70 -1.04 -50.57
CA GLY A 254 6.35 -1.52 -50.33
C GLY A 254 6.21 -2.01 -48.90
N TRP A 255 5.18 -1.55 -48.22
CA TRP A 255 4.90 -1.75 -46.79
C TRP A 255 4.36 -3.17 -46.49
N ASP A 256 5.01 -4.20 -47.03
CA ASP A 256 4.73 -5.60 -46.71
C ASP A 256 6.04 -6.33 -46.37
N ASN A 257 6.26 -6.59 -45.08
CA ASN A 257 7.45 -7.28 -44.54
C ASN A 257 7.45 -8.80 -44.85
N GLY A 258 7.01 -9.21 -46.04
CA GLY A 258 7.06 -10.61 -46.48
C GLY A 258 8.52 -11.03 -46.63
N ALA A 259 8.99 -11.92 -45.75
CA ALA A 259 10.28 -12.58 -45.92
C ALA A 259 10.09 -13.81 -46.82
N SER A 260 11.01 -14.04 -47.76
CA SER A 260 10.96 -15.24 -48.59
C SER A 260 11.43 -16.46 -47.80
N LYS A 261 10.81 -17.60 -48.06
CA LYS A 261 11.21 -18.88 -47.45
C LYS A 261 12.63 -19.26 -47.87
N GLU A 262 13.02 -18.85 -49.06
CA GLU A 262 14.37 -19.00 -49.61
C GLU A 262 15.40 -18.21 -48.78
N ALA A 263 15.07 -16.98 -48.37
CA ALA A 263 15.93 -16.19 -47.50
C ALA A 263 16.07 -16.83 -46.11
N LEU A 264 14.97 -17.34 -45.54
CA LEU A 264 15.01 -18.08 -44.27
C LEU A 264 15.93 -19.31 -44.37
N LEU A 265 15.76 -20.13 -45.40
CA LEU A 265 16.58 -21.33 -45.59
C LEU A 265 18.05 -20.99 -45.85
N GLY A 266 18.34 -19.96 -46.66
CA GLY A 266 19.71 -19.51 -46.94
C GLY A 266 20.43 -18.98 -45.70
N VAL A 267 19.76 -18.15 -44.88
CA VAL A 267 20.35 -17.62 -43.64
C VAL A 267 20.70 -18.74 -42.65
N TYR A 268 19.93 -19.82 -42.64
CA TYR A 268 20.15 -20.94 -41.73
C TYR A 268 20.76 -22.18 -42.40
N GLU A 269 21.33 -22.08 -43.61
CA GLU A 269 21.77 -23.24 -44.41
C GLU A 269 22.76 -24.18 -43.68
N GLU A 270 23.61 -23.62 -42.83
CA GLU A 270 24.60 -24.37 -42.04
C GLU A 270 23.99 -25.10 -40.84
N PHE A 271 22.70 -24.90 -40.55
CA PHE A 271 22.06 -25.54 -39.41
C PHE A 271 21.74 -27.00 -39.71
N GLY A 272 21.77 -27.82 -38.65
CA GLY A 272 21.58 -29.27 -38.73
C GLY A 272 20.29 -29.70 -39.46
N PRO A 273 20.25 -30.94 -39.98
CA PRO A 273 19.22 -31.37 -40.92
C PRO A 273 17.81 -31.40 -40.30
N GLN A 274 17.69 -31.59 -38.98
CA GLN A 274 16.41 -31.48 -38.27
C GLN A 274 15.86 -30.04 -38.22
N VAL A 275 16.73 -29.04 -38.12
CA VAL A 275 16.33 -27.63 -38.21
C VAL A 275 15.92 -27.32 -39.66
N GLN A 276 16.65 -27.83 -40.65
CA GLN A 276 16.27 -27.66 -42.06
C GLN A 276 14.89 -28.25 -42.36
N ALA A 277 14.57 -29.42 -41.82
CA ALA A 277 13.24 -30.02 -41.93
C ALA A 277 12.15 -29.10 -41.35
N LEU A 278 12.38 -28.52 -40.15
CA LEU A 278 11.46 -27.54 -39.55
C LEU A 278 11.27 -26.28 -40.40
N LEU A 279 12.36 -25.67 -40.88
CA LEU A 279 12.28 -24.42 -41.66
C LEU A 279 11.58 -24.63 -43.02
N LYS A 280 11.67 -25.83 -43.60
CA LYS A 280 10.92 -26.22 -44.81
C LYS A 280 9.42 -26.35 -44.58
N LEU A 281 8.95 -26.47 -43.34
CA LEU A 281 7.52 -26.45 -43.01
C LEU A 281 6.96 -25.04 -42.78
N ALA A 282 7.82 -24.02 -42.72
CA ALA A 282 7.36 -22.64 -42.53
C ALA A 282 6.42 -22.21 -43.67
N ASP A 283 5.26 -21.67 -43.30
CA ASP A 283 4.33 -21.05 -44.22
C ASP A 283 4.81 -19.63 -44.57
N ALA A 284 5.02 -19.38 -45.86
CA ALA A 284 5.43 -18.09 -46.39
C ALA A 284 4.44 -16.97 -46.05
N SER A 285 3.15 -17.27 -45.87
CA SER A 285 2.14 -16.27 -45.49
C SER A 285 2.31 -15.76 -44.06
N SER A 286 2.89 -16.59 -43.18
CA SER A 286 3.15 -16.27 -41.77
C SER A 286 4.55 -15.70 -41.51
N LEU A 287 5.45 -15.83 -42.48
CA LEU A 287 6.87 -15.48 -42.35
C LEU A 287 7.08 -13.98 -42.48
N LYS A 288 7.49 -13.35 -41.37
CA LYS A 288 7.84 -11.92 -41.31
C LYS A 288 9.27 -11.75 -40.82
N ILE A 289 9.94 -10.71 -41.32
CA ILE A 289 11.25 -10.29 -40.82
C ILE A 289 11.14 -8.96 -40.07
N TRP A 290 11.79 -8.89 -38.91
CA TRP A 290 11.79 -7.73 -38.04
C TRP A 290 13.21 -7.28 -37.74
N THR A 291 13.55 -6.04 -38.04
CA THR A 291 14.80 -5.43 -37.55
C THR A 291 14.69 -5.27 -36.04
N LEU A 292 15.70 -5.75 -35.31
CA LEU A 292 15.75 -5.60 -33.86
C LEU A 292 16.25 -4.19 -33.53
N LEU A 293 15.43 -3.46 -32.78
CA LEU A 293 15.72 -2.11 -32.37
C LEU A 293 16.11 -2.09 -30.90
N ASP A 294 17.11 -1.29 -30.58
CA ASP A 294 17.54 -0.97 -29.22
C ASP A 294 17.39 0.54 -29.01
N MET A 295 17.44 1.00 -27.77
CA MET A 295 17.33 2.42 -27.44
C MET A 295 18.06 2.75 -26.15
N ASP A 296 18.76 3.88 -26.15
CA ASP A 296 19.39 4.39 -24.94
C ASP A 296 18.36 4.69 -23.84
N ARG A 297 18.83 4.67 -22.58
CA ARG A 297 18.03 5.05 -21.42
C ARG A 297 17.48 6.45 -21.60
N ILE A 298 16.16 6.59 -21.49
CA ILE A 298 15.53 7.91 -21.56
C ILE A 298 15.86 8.73 -20.30
N PRO A 299 16.03 10.06 -20.43
CA PRO A 299 16.36 10.91 -19.29
C PRO A 299 15.20 11.08 -18.31
N ARG A 300 13.96 10.83 -18.77
CA ARG A 300 12.75 10.96 -17.97
C ARG A 300 11.58 10.17 -18.55
N TRP A 301 10.66 9.76 -17.70
CA TRP A 301 9.48 8.94 -18.00
C TRP A 301 8.18 9.74 -18.01
N PHE A 302 8.19 10.97 -17.49
CA PHE A 302 7.03 11.86 -17.53
C PHE A 302 7.41 13.33 -17.70
N LYS A 303 6.46 14.10 -18.22
CA LYS A 303 6.53 15.56 -18.37
C LYS A 303 5.13 16.13 -18.21
N GLY A 304 4.95 17.08 -17.28
CA GLY A 304 3.64 17.61 -16.95
C GLY A 304 2.68 16.49 -16.57
N LYS A 305 1.60 16.35 -17.32
CA LYS A 305 0.54 15.35 -17.16
C LYS A 305 0.63 14.22 -18.20
N VAL A 306 1.80 13.96 -18.78
CA VAL A 306 2.05 12.85 -19.70
C VAL A 306 3.12 11.92 -19.13
N ALA A 307 2.86 10.63 -19.05
CA ALA A 307 3.82 9.60 -18.63
C ALA A 307 3.92 8.45 -19.62
N LEU A 308 5.08 7.80 -19.71
CA LEU A 308 5.38 6.73 -20.66
C LEU A 308 5.34 5.34 -19.98
N LEU A 309 4.95 4.32 -20.74
CA LEU A 309 4.99 2.91 -20.33
C LEU A 309 5.25 1.97 -21.52
N GLY A 310 5.74 0.77 -21.21
CA GLY A 310 6.13 -0.24 -22.20
C GLY A 310 7.21 0.25 -23.16
N ASP A 311 7.17 -0.23 -24.41
CA ASP A 311 8.14 0.11 -25.45
C ASP A 311 8.21 1.60 -25.80
N ALA A 312 7.25 2.43 -25.37
CA ALA A 312 7.36 3.88 -25.48
C ALA A 312 8.46 4.43 -24.57
N ALA A 313 8.65 3.83 -23.39
CA ALA A 313 9.67 4.19 -22.41
C ALA A 313 10.96 3.37 -22.58
N HIS A 314 10.85 2.05 -22.77
CA HIS A 314 11.99 1.11 -22.70
C HIS A 314 11.85 -0.07 -23.69
N PRO A 315 12.00 0.16 -25.01
CA PRO A 315 11.99 -0.93 -25.96
C PRO A 315 13.16 -1.88 -25.70
N PHE A 316 12.89 -3.19 -25.68
CA PHE A 316 13.88 -4.23 -25.39
C PHE A 316 14.23 -5.06 -26.61
N LEU A 317 15.47 -5.55 -26.62
CA LEU A 317 15.84 -6.66 -27.48
C LEU A 317 15.14 -7.95 -27.01
N PRO A 318 14.70 -8.83 -27.92
CA PRO A 318 13.83 -9.96 -27.58
C PRO A 318 14.56 -11.12 -26.88
N HIS A 319 15.82 -10.95 -26.47
CA HIS A 319 16.70 -12.03 -26.01
C HIS A 319 16.31 -12.66 -24.68
N GLN A 320 15.39 -12.06 -23.93
CA GLN A 320 14.92 -12.58 -22.63
C GLN A 320 13.39 -12.68 -22.52
N GLY A 321 12.64 -12.29 -23.56
CA GLY A 321 11.18 -12.35 -23.55
C GLY A 321 10.50 -11.49 -22.48
N GLN A 322 11.18 -10.48 -21.90
CA GLN A 322 10.65 -9.66 -20.80
C GLN A 322 9.89 -8.40 -21.23
N GLY A 323 9.92 -7.98 -22.51
CA GLY A 323 9.32 -6.71 -22.94
C GLY A 323 7.84 -6.58 -22.55
N GLY A 324 7.03 -7.60 -22.87
CA GLY A 324 5.62 -7.60 -22.46
C GLY A 324 5.42 -7.71 -20.94
N SER A 325 6.27 -8.46 -20.25
CA SER A 325 6.20 -8.60 -18.79
C SER A 325 6.45 -7.27 -18.08
N VAL A 326 7.50 -6.56 -18.48
CA VAL A 326 7.87 -5.25 -17.89
C VAL A 326 6.85 -4.17 -18.28
N ALA A 327 6.26 -4.25 -19.47
CA ALA A 327 5.12 -3.39 -19.83
C ALA A 327 3.88 -3.61 -18.94
N ILE A 328 3.63 -4.86 -18.50
CA ILE A 328 2.57 -5.18 -17.53
C ILE A 328 2.96 -4.69 -16.13
N GLU A 329 4.24 -4.78 -15.75
CA GLU A 329 4.73 -4.19 -14.49
C GLU A 329 4.55 -2.67 -14.45
N ASP A 330 4.80 -1.96 -15.55
CA ASP A 330 4.55 -0.52 -15.62
C ASP A 330 3.08 -0.17 -15.38
N ALA A 331 2.17 -0.92 -16.02
CA ALA A 331 0.75 -0.79 -15.78
C ALA A 331 0.43 -1.04 -14.29
N ALA A 332 0.91 -2.14 -13.71
CA ALA A 332 0.72 -2.47 -12.30
C ALA A 332 1.23 -1.38 -11.34
N SER A 333 2.38 -0.77 -11.65
CA SER A 333 2.92 0.34 -10.88
C SER A 333 2.00 1.56 -10.93
N LEU A 334 1.53 1.96 -12.12
CA LEU A 334 0.57 3.06 -12.25
C LEU A 334 -0.75 2.79 -11.51
N ILE A 335 -1.26 1.56 -11.57
CA ILE A 335 -2.47 1.15 -10.84
C ILE A 335 -2.24 1.27 -9.33
N ALA A 336 -1.12 0.75 -8.81
CA ALA A 336 -0.81 0.80 -7.38
C ALA A 336 -0.64 2.24 -6.85
N LEU A 337 -0.10 3.13 -7.69
CA LEU A 337 0.21 4.53 -7.38
C LEU A 337 -0.97 5.48 -7.58
N LEU A 338 -2.00 5.06 -8.33
CA LEU A 338 -3.23 5.80 -8.58
C LEU A 338 -4.44 4.99 -8.05
N PRO A 339 -4.55 4.77 -6.73
CA PRO A 339 -5.75 4.13 -6.18
C PRO A 339 -6.99 5.01 -6.32
N LYS A 340 -8.17 4.41 -6.12
CA LYS A 340 -9.41 5.17 -5.95
C LYS A 340 -9.25 6.31 -4.93
N GLY A 341 -9.71 7.51 -5.31
CA GLY A 341 -9.61 8.72 -4.50
C GLY A 341 -8.35 9.56 -4.73
N THR A 342 -7.48 9.17 -5.66
CA THR A 342 -6.37 10.00 -6.13
C THR A 342 -6.90 11.24 -6.83
N SER A 343 -6.42 12.41 -6.41
CA SER A 343 -6.80 13.71 -6.96
C SER A 343 -5.85 14.17 -8.08
N PRO A 344 -6.28 15.03 -9.03
CA PRO A 344 -5.38 15.59 -10.03
C PRO A 344 -4.16 16.31 -9.45
N GLU A 345 -4.27 16.86 -8.24
CA GLU A 345 -3.20 17.54 -7.52
C GLU A 345 -2.11 16.57 -7.03
N ASP A 346 -2.43 15.29 -6.85
CA ASP A 346 -1.47 14.25 -6.48
C ASP A 346 -0.57 13.85 -7.65
N LEU A 347 -1.02 14.03 -8.90
CA LEU A 347 -0.39 13.47 -10.11
C LEU A 347 1.10 13.79 -10.23
N PRO A 348 1.59 15.03 -10.06
CA PRO A 348 3.02 15.33 -10.22
C PRO A 348 3.91 14.47 -9.31
N GLU A 349 3.47 14.23 -8.08
CA GLU A 349 4.21 13.41 -7.12
C GLU A 349 4.08 11.92 -7.42
N ARG A 350 2.88 11.45 -7.82
CA ARG A 350 2.66 10.04 -8.19
C ARG A 350 3.50 9.65 -9.41
N LEU A 351 3.58 10.52 -10.41
CA LEU A 351 4.38 10.28 -11.62
C LEU A 351 5.89 10.32 -11.33
N ALA A 352 6.35 11.21 -10.45
CA ALA A 352 7.73 11.20 -9.98
C ALA A 352 8.09 9.91 -9.22
N LEU A 353 7.15 9.39 -8.42
CA LEU A 353 7.32 8.12 -7.74
C LEU A 353 7.34 6.95 -8.73
N TYR A 354 6.45 6.94 -9.71
CA TYR A 354 6.41 5.95 -10.80
C TYR A 354 7.74 5.89 -11.56
N GLU A 355 8.25 7.04 -12.01
CA GLU A 355 9.56 7.13 -12.66
C GLU A 355 10.66 6.55 -11.78
N ARG A 356 10.73 6.97 -10.50
CA ARG A 356 11.76 6.47 -9.58
C ARG A 356 11.75 4.96 -9.41
N ILE A 357 10.56 4.35 -9.35
CA ILE A 357 10.39 2.91 -9.17
C ILE A 357 10.76 2.14 -10.44
N ARG A 358 10.28 2.60 -11.60
CA ARG A 358 10.37 1.86 -12.86
C ARG A 358 11.65 2.09 -13.63
N ASP A 359 12.22 3.29 -13.55
CA ASP A 359 13.38 3.69 -14.35
C ASP A 359 14.58 2.78 -14.11
N LYS A 360 15.00 2.55 -12.86
CA LYS A 360 16.12 1.65 -12.60
C LYS A 360 15.82 0.23 -13.08
N ARG A 361 14.63 -0.28 -12.76
CA ARG A 361 14.28 -1.68 -13.02
C ARG A 361 14.21 -2.00 -14.51
N ALA A 362 13.53 -1.18 -15.30
CA ALA A 362 13.41 -1.41 -16.73
C ALA A 362 14.78 -1.31 -17.44
N HIS A 363 15.63 -0.36 -17.04
CA HIS A 363 16.95 -0.20 -17.66
C HIS A 363 17.97 -1.27 -17.22
N ASP A 364 17.91 -1.76 -15.99
CA ASP A 364 18.67 -2.94 -15.59
C ASP A 364 18.31 -4.13 -16.48
N ILE A 365 17.01 -4.38 -16.69
CA ILE A 365 16.50 -5.45 -17.57
C ILE A 365 16.93 -5.22 -19.02
N GLN A 366 16.82 -4.00 -19.53
CA GLN A 366 17.28 -3.65 -20.88
C GLN A 366 18.75 -4.02 -21.08
N GLU A 367 19.62 -3.66 -20.12
CA GLU A 367 21.04 -3.96 -20.20
C GLU A 367 21.31 -5.47 -20.16
N PHE A 368 20.55 -6.22 -19.38
CA PHE A 368 20.62 -7.68 -19.42
C PHE A 368 20.23 -8.24 -20.80
N THR A 369 19.21 -7.68 -21.46
CA THR A 369 18.84 -8.10 -22.82
C THR A 369 19.96 -7.84 -23.83
N ARG A 370 20.70 -6.74 -23.72
CA ARG A 370 21.86 -6.42 -24.58
C ARG A 370 22.98 -7.43 -24.44
N ARG A 371 23.36 -7.72 -23.19
CA ARG A 371 24.43 -8.68 -22.89
C ARG A 371 24.06 -10.10 -23.31
N MET A 372 22.81 -10.52 -23.15
CA MET A 372 22.30 -11.79 -23.71
C MET A 372 22.19 -11.77 -25.24
N GLY A 373 22.11 -10.57 -25.82
CA GLY A 373 22.07 -10.32 -27.25
C GLY A 373 23.42 -10.45 -27.95
N ALA A 374 24.53 -10.32 -27.25
CA ALA A 374 25.88 -10.41 -27.79
C ALA A 374 26.18 -11.80 -28.40
N ASP A 375 27.09 -11.84 -29.37
CA ASP A 375 27.52 -13.07 -30.02
C ASP A 375 28.25 -14.01 -29.04
N ILE A 376 28.37 -15.30 -29.37
CA ILE A 376 28.97 -16.29 -28.44
C ILE A 376 30.41 -15.92 -28.08
N ASN A 377 31.16 -15.39 -29.05
CA ASN A 377 32.58 -15.06 -28.91
C ASN A 377 32.84 -13.60 -28.54
N ASP A 378 31.79 -12.82 -28.25
CA ASP A 378 31.91 -11.41 -27.89
C ASP A 378 32.38 -11.26 -26.42
N GLU A 379 33.51 -10.57 -26.22
CA GLU A 379 34.08 -10.32 -24.89
C GLU A 379 33.12 -9.55 -23.97
N THR A 380 32.20 -8.75 -24.53
CA THR A 380 31.19 -7.96 -23.80
C THR A 380 30.11 -8.83 -23.17
N ARG A 381 29.94 -10.09 -23.63
CA ARG A 381 28.99 -11.05 -23.03
C ARG A 381 29.33 -11.31 -21.57
N GLY A 382 30.63 -11.38 -21.24
CA GLY A 382 31.17 -11.57 -19.89
C GLY A 382 30.69 -12.87 -19.21
N LYS A 383 31.14 -13.11 -17.96
CA LYS A 383 30.54 -14.15 -17.10
C LYS A 383 29.24 -13.60 -16.53
N MET A 384 28.10 -13.99 -17.09
CA MET A 384 26.78 -13.61 -16.58
C MET A 384 26.20 -14.73 -15.71
N ASN A 385 25.73 -14.39 -14.52
CA ASN A 385 24.95 -15.31 -13.69
C ASN A 385 23.48 -15.27 -14.12
N ILE A 386 23.07 -16.21 -14.97
CA ILE A 386 21.70 -16.30 -15.48
C ILE A 386 20.68 -16.44 -14.33
N MET A 387 21.04 -17.12 -13.24
CA MET A 387 20.13 -17.31 -12.10
C MET A 387 19.87 -16.02 -11.33
N GLU A 388 20.87 -15.14 -11.21
CA GLU A 388 20.68 -13.83 -10.59
C GLU A 388 19.66 -13.00 -11.36
N PHE A 389 19.75 -13.00 -12.70
CA PHE A 389 18.77 -12.36 -13.56
C PHE A 389 17.38 -12.99 -13.43
N VAL A 390 17.28 -14.32 -13.48
CA VAL A 390 15.98 -15.02 -13.36
C VAL A 390 15.32 -14.67 -12.03
N ASN A 391 16.07 -14.66 -10.93
CA ASN A 391 15.55 -14.29 -9.61
C ASN A 391 15.11 -12.81 -9.57
N TYR A 392 15.91 -11.90 -10.13
CA TYR A 392 15.58 -10.46 -10.17
C TYR A 392 14.29 -10.16 -10.94
N ASN A 393 14.03 -10.91 -12.01
CA ASN A 393 12.79 -10.75 -12.78
C ASN A 393 11.64 -11.49 -12.11
N TYR A 394 11.75 -12.81 -11.95
CA TYR A 394 10.61 -13.68 -11.66
C TYR A 394 10.18 -13.61 -10.19
N GLY A 395 11.07 -13.21 -9.29
CA GLY A 395 10.80 -13.05 -7.86
C GLY A 395 10.23 -11.69 -7.46
N HIS A 396 9.92 -10.82 -8.42
CA HIS A 396 9.43 -9.46 -8.16
C HIS A 396 7.94 -9.32 -8.40
N ASP A 397 7.27 -8.60 -7.51
CA ASP A 397 5.88 -8.19 -7.62
C ASP A 397 5.80 -6.66 -7.62
N GLU A 398 5.51 -6.09 -8.79
CA GLU A 398 5.54 -4.64 -8.97
C GLU A 398 4.36 -3.93 -8.28
N PHE A 399 3.18 -4.55 -8.21
CA PHE A 399 2.03 -3.94 -7.56
C PHE A 399 2.32 -3.76 -6.06
N HIS A 400 2.81 -4.81 -5.40
CA HIS A 400 3.18 -4.76 -3.98
C HIS A 400 4.34 -3.79 -3.71
N ASN A 401 5.37 -3.81 -4.55
CA ASN A 401 6.52 -2.89 -4.45
C ASN A 401 6.06 -1.43 -4.54
N SER A 402 5.31 -1.09 -5.59
CA SER A 402 4.80 0.26 -5.80
C SER A 402 3.83 0.71 -4.70
N ARG A 403 2.99 -0.20 -4.19
CA ARG A 403 2.07 0.09 -3.09
C ARG A 403 2.82 0.39 -1.78
N HIS A 404 3.91 -0.32 -1.52
CA HIS A 404 4.78 -0.06 -0.36
C HIS A 404 5.47 1.30 -0.45
N GLU A 405 6.02 1.62 -1.62
CA GLU A 405 6.66 2.92 -1.86
C GLU A 405 5.67 4.09 -1.77
N LEU A 406 4.43 3.91 -2.24
CA LEU A 406 3.35 4.88 -2.05
C LEU A 406 3.05 5.11 -0.57
N LYS A 407 2.96 4.03 0.23
CA LYS A 407 2.74 4.14 1.68
C LYS A 407 3.85 4.94 2.34
N LYS A 408 5.12 4.66 2.04
CA LYS A 408 6.25 5.43 2.57
C LYS A 408 6.14 6.92 2.23
N LEU A 409 5.82 7.23 0.98
CA LEU A 409 5.63 8.60 0.51
C LEU A 409 4.51 9.30 1.29
N LEU A 410 3.33 8.68 1.38
CA LEU A 410 2.18 9.22 2.10
C LEU A 410 2.48 9.40 3.60
N SER A 411 3.05 8.38 4.25
CA SER A 411 3.45 8.44 5.66
C SER A 411 4.43 9.57 5.94
N SER A 412 5.40 9.82 5.04
CA SER A 412 6.38 10.89 5.20
C SER A 412 5.76 12.30 5.25
N LYS A 413 4.55 12.48 4.69
CA LYS A 413 3.84 13.77 4.68
C LYS A 413 3.08 14.08 5.96
N HIS A 414 2.77 13.06 6.75
CA HIS A 414 1.88 13.18 7.91
C HIS A 414 2.64 13.19 9.26
N GLY A 415 3.95 13.49 9.22
CA GLY A 415 4.82 13.51 10.41
C GLY A 415 5.30 12.10 10.80
N PRO A 416 6.00 11.95 11.94
CA PRO A 416 6.43 10.63 12.40
C PRO A 416 5.21 9.72 12.59
N THR A 417 5.14 8.63 11.83
CA THR A 417 4.18 7.56 12.08
C THR A 417 4.54 6.96 13.44
N TYR A 418 3.69 7.18 14.44
CA TYR A 418 3.91 6.62 15.78
C TYR A 418 3.88 5.09 15.68
N LEU A 419 5.06 4.46 15.67
CA LEU A 419 5.19 3.01 15.80
C LEU A 419 4.78 2.65 17.23
N ARG A 420 3.59 2.08 17.39
CA ARG A 420 3.06 1.72 18.70
C ARG A 420 3.53 0.33 19.10
N GLN A 421 4.33 0.24 20.17
CA GLN A 421 4.40 -1.00 20.94
C GLN A 421 3.13 -1.15 21.79
N PRO A 422 2.64 -2.37 22.05
CA PRO A 422 3.33 -3.64 21.88
C PRO A 422 2.68 -4.57 20.87
N ILE A 423 2.55 -4.18 19.59
CA ILE A 423 2.36 -5.18 18.53
C ILE A 423 3.16 -4.74 17.31
N ALA A 424 4.09 -5.58 16.85
CA ALA A 424 4.99 -5.34 15.73
C ALA A 424 4.25 -5.38 14.37
N PHE A 425 3.22 -4.55 14.19
CA PHE A 425 2.52 -4.40 12.90
C PHE A 425 3.26 -3.41 11.98
N GLY A 426 4.53 -3.67 11.72
CA GLY A 426 5.34 -2.90 10.76
C GLY A 426 5.22 -1.37 10.93
N PRO A 427 5.40 -0.57 9.87
CA PRO A 427 5.25 0.88 9.90
C PRO A 427 3.79 1.35 9.71
N LEU A 428 2.81 0.66 10.31
CA LEU A 428 1.41 1.03 10.14
C LEU A 428 0.99 2.21 11.05
N PRO A 429 0.11 3.11 10.58
CA PRO A 429 -0.45 4.18 11.40
C PRO A 429 -1.20 3.68 12.63
N SER A 430 -1.33 4.53 13.64
CA SER A 430 -2.14 4.22 14.81
C SER A 430 -3.65 4.19 14.48
N PRO A 431 -4.51 3.51 15.26
CA PRO A 431 -5.97 3.48 15.04
C PRO A 431 -6.66 4.83 15.10
N ARG A 432 -6.02 5.86 15.66
CA ARG A 432 -6.54 7.23 15.63
C ARG A 432 -6.41 7.87 14.24
N GLN A 433 -5.85 7.14 13.28
CA GLN A 433 -5.72 7.49 11.89
C GLN A 433 -6.24 6.35 11.01
N ASP A 434 -6.63 6.67 9.78
CA ASP A 434 -6.93 5.65 8.79
C ASP A 434 -5.65 5.01 8.20
N HIS A 435 -5.83 4.02 7.32
CA HIS A 435 -4.72 3.29 6.67
C HIS A 435 -3.79 4.18 5.81
N PHE A 436 -4.18 5.43 5.55
CA PHE A 436 -3.39 6.41 4.82
C PHE A 436 -2.70 7.42 5.76
N GLY A 437 -2.90 7.30 7.08
CA GLY A 437 -2.33 8.20 8.09
C GLY A 437 -3.16 9.46 8.37
N ARG A 438 -4.40 9.55 7.86
CA ARG A 438 -5.28 10.71 8.10
C ARG A 438 -5.96 10.57 9.47
N ALA A 439 -5.82 11.57 10.34
CA ALA A 439 -6.39 11.53 11.69
C ALA A 439 -7.93 11.60 11.68
N TYR A 440 -8.56 10.87 12.60
CA TYR A 440 -10.00 10.97 12.87
C TYR A 440 -10.31 12.23 13.71
N SER A 441 -11.41 12.91 13.38
CA SER A 441 -11.94 14.02 14.20
C SER A 441 -12.63 13.50 15.46
N SER A 442 -12.53 14.23 16.58
CA SER A 442 -13.22 13.95 17.84
C SER A 442 -14.39 14.91 18.12
N GLU A 443 -14.76 15.76 17.17
CA GLU A 443 -15.80 16.80 17.35
C GLU A 443 -17.19 16.21 17.66
N ASP A 444 -17.53 15.09 17.02
CA ASP A 444 -18.81 14.40 17.21
C ASP A 444 -18.82 13.38 18.35
N ALA A 445 -17.67 13.15 19.00
CA ALA A 445 -17.59 12.25 20.14
C ALA A 445 -18.36 12.82 21.34
N THR A 446 -19.03 11.97 22.11
CA THR A 446 -19.81 12.38 23.28
C THR A 446 -19.19 11.85 24.56
N PHE A 447 -19.39 12.56 25.68
CA PHE A 447 -18.93 12.12 26.98
C PHE A 447 -19.97 12.32 28.08
N THR A 448 -19.86 11.52 29.14
CA THR A 448 -20.56 11.74 30.40
C THR A 448 -19.60 11.50 31.57
N THR A 449 -19.37 12.52 32.38
CA THR A 449 -18.44 12.49 33.52
C THR A 449 -19.20 12.58 34.84
N TYR A 450 -18.99 11.61 35.72
CA TYR A 450 -19.50 11.55 37.09
C TYR A 450 -18.39 11.92 38.05
N THR A 451 -18.66 12.87 38.94
CA THR A 451 -17.69 13.46 39.85
C THR A 451 -18.17 13.27 41.29
N ILE A 452 -17.27 12.81 42.17
CA ILE A 452 -17.39 12.98 43.63
C ILE A 452 -16.11 13.62 44.15
N ARG A 453 -16.22 14.84 44.69
CA ARG A 453 -15.13 15.52 45.39
C ARG A 453 -15.31 15.40 46.90
N PHE A 454 -14.22 15.12 47.60
CA PHE A 454 -14.22 14.91 49.04
C PHE A 454 -12.92 15.39 49.68
N LYS A 455 -12.93 15.52 51.01
CA LYS A 455 -11.72 15.78 51.81
C LYS A 455 -11.10 14.47 52.29
N THR A 456 -9.79 14.40 52.32
CA THR A 456 -9.05 13.24 52.82
C THR A 456 -7.74 13.67 53.47
N SER A 457 -7.00 12.72 54.02
CA SER A 457 -5.70 12.97 54.64
C SER A 457 -4.65 13.28 53.58
N ALA A 458 -4.10 14.49 53.63
CA ALA A 458 -2.94 14.86 52.81
C ALA A 458 -1.74 13.96 53.10
N THR A 459 -1.53 13.61 54.37
CA THR A 459 -0.47 12.68 54.81
C THR A 459 -0.63 11.30 54.15
N TYR A 460 -1.88 10.81 54.04
CA TYR A 460 -2.14 9.54 53.39
C TYR A 460 -1.85 9.60 51.89
N LEU A 461 -2.35 10.65 51.21
CA LEU A 461 -2.18 10.84 49.78
C LEU A 461 -0.73 11.07 49.34
N LYS A 462 0.14 11.63 50.20
CA LYS A 462 1.58 11.80 49.90
C LYS A 462 2.26 10.48 49.54
N ASN A 463 1.76 9.34 50.03
CA ASN A 463 2.34 8.02 49.73
C ASN A 463 2.09 7.56 48.27
N LEU A 464 1.27 8.28 47.50
CA LEU A 464 1.06 8.03 46.07
C LEU A 464 2.03 8.81 45.18
N PHE A 465 2.82 9.74 45.73
CA PHE A 465 3.76 10.53 44.94
C PHE A 465 5.05 9.74 44.67
N PRO A 466 5.48 9.61 43.40
CA PRO A 466 6.75 8.98 43.04
C PRO A 466 7.93 9.89 43.39
N GLU A 467 8.81 9.39 44.28
CA GLU A 467 9.96 10.07 44.91
C GLU A 467 9.73 11.57 45.26
N SER A 468 10.76 12.34 45.63
CA SER A 468 10.62 13.73 46.11
C SER A 468 10.22 14.75 45.03
N VAL A 469 9.59 14.30 43.94
CA VAL A 469 9.29 15.05 42.72
C VAL A 469 7.99 15.85 42.85
N PHE A 470 7.05 15.38 43.67
CA PHE A 470 5.79 16.06 43.97
C PHE A 470 5.62 16.30 45.46
N SER A 471 5.00 17.43 45.82
CA SER A 471 4.63 17.75 47.20
C SER A 471 3.32 18.52 47.21
N PHE A 472 2.66 18.61 48.37
CA PHE A 472 1.56 19.55 48.52
C PHE A 472 2.10 20.98 48.66
N GLU A 473 1.44 21.95 48.04
CA GLU A 473 1.75 23.38 48.20
C GLU A 473 1.52 23.83 49.65
N SER A 474 0.41 23.39 50.24
CA SER A 474 0.03 23.72 51.61
C SER A 474 0.60 22.70 52.60
N PRO A 475 1.09 23.15 53.78
CA PRO A 475 1.56 22.26 54.85
C PRO A 475 0.42 21.56 55.63
N GLY A 476 -0.84 21.77 55.24
CA GLY A 476 -2.00 21.19 55.91
C GLY A 476 -2.06 19.65 55.88
N THR A 477 -2.80 19.08 56.83
CA THR A 477 -3.03 17.62 56.93
C THR A 477 -4.28 17.15 56.20
N VAL A 478 -5.05 18.08 55.63
CA VAL A 478 -6.28 17.83 54.86
C VAL A 478 -6.04 18.24 53.41
N ALA A 479 -6.37 17.36 52.47
CA ALA A 479 -6.33 17.60 51.04
C ALA A 479 -7.70 17.36 50.41
N GLU A 480 -7.95 17.97 49.26
CA GLU A 480 -9.11 17.67 48.43
C GLU A 480 -8.71 16.69 47.34
N ALA A 481 -9.60 15.75 47.05
CA ALA A 481 -9.44 14.81 45.95
C ALA A 481 -10.77 14.58 45.24
N THR A 482 -10.72 14.15 43.98
CA THR A 482 -11.89 13.81 43.19
C THR A 482 -11.73 12.44 42.55
N LEU A 483 -12.73 11.59 42.75
CA LEU A 483 -12.94 10.43 41.87
C LEU A 483 -13.83 10.85 40.70
N ARG A 484 -13.38 10.56 39.49
CA ARG A 484 -14.16 10.79 38.26
C ARG A 484 -14.31 9.51 37.50
N ALA A 485 -15.53 9.20 37.09
CA ALA A 485 -15.82 8.18 36.09
C ALA A 485 -16.28 8.87 34.81
N THR A 486 -15.75 8.50 33.64
CA THR A 486 -16.12 9.11 32.36
C THR A 486 -16.49 8.03 31.36
N GLU A 487 -17.68 8.14 30.77
CA GLU A 487 -18.12 7.39 29.59
C GLU A 487 -17.75 8.20 28.34
N LEU A 488 -17.11 7.57 27.35
CA LEU A 488 -16.84 8.13 26.03
C LEU A 488 -17.60 7.31 24.99
N ASN A 489 -18.34 7.95 24.09
CA ASN A 489 -19.12 7.28 23.05
C ASN A 489 -18.94 7.97 21.69
N SER A 490 -19.37 7.31 20.61
CA SER A 490 -19.29 7.83 19.23
C SER A 490 -17.85 8.12 18.79
N LEU A 491 -16.90 7.26 19.18
CA LEU A 491 -15.48 7.40 18.83
C LEU A 491 -15.22 6.86 17.42
N PRO A 492 -14.78 7.68 16.45
CA PRO A 492 -14.64 7.21 15.06
C PRO A 492 -13.58 6.11 14.87
N TRP A 493 -12.50 6.17 15.65
CA TRP A 493 -11.46 5.13 15.65
C TRP A 493 -11.92 3.80 16.27
N LEU A 494 -13.11 3.77 16.87
CA LEU A 494 -13.79 2.56 17.36
C LEU A 494 -15.00 2.19 16.50
N GLY A 495 -15.10 2.71 15.27
CA GLY A 495 -16.26 2.48 14.41
C GLY A 495 -17.57 3.01 15.01
N GLY A 496 -17.49 4.08 15.82
CA GLY A 496 -18.64 4.65 16.53
C GLY A 496 -18.85 4.08 17.94
N GLY A 497 -18.03 3.13 18.38
CA GLY A 497 -18.04 2.58 19.73
C GLY A 497 -17.56 3.55 20.83
N GLY A 498 -17.34 3.02 22.02
CA GLY A 498 -17.03 3.79 23.22
C GLY A 498 -16.32 2.97 24.30
N TYR A 499 -15.82 3.64 25.33
CA TYR A 499 -15.22 3.01 26.51
C TYR A 499 -15.36 3.92 27.74
N SER A 500 -15.08 3.39 28.92
CA SER A 500 -15.15 4.12 30.18
C SER A 500 -13.84 4.06 30.97
N PHE A 501 -13.58 5.10 31.75
CA PHE A 501 -12.45 5.12 32.68
C PHE A 501 -12.81 5.77 34.02
N VAL A 502 -12.14 5.36 35.10
CA VAL A 502 -12.26 5.94 36.45
C VAL A 502 -10.89 6.38 36.94
N GLY A 503 -10.75 7.59 37.47
CA GLY A 503 -9.48 8.10 37.99
C GLY A 503 -9.61 8.89 39.27
N LEU A 504 -8.48 9.09 39.94
CA LEU A 504 -8.33 9.96 41.11
C LEU A 504 -7.53 11.21 40.72
N TRP A 505 -8.04 12.39 41.08
CA TRP A 505 -7.32 13.67 40.98
C TRP A 505 -7.06 14.19 42.38
N ILE A 506 -5.78 14.44 42.71
CA ILE A 506 -5.33 15.01 43.99
C ILE A 506 -4.98 16.48 43.76
N TYR A 507 -5.62 17.41 44.45
CA TYR A 507 -5.41 18.85 44.22
C TYR A 507 -4.35 19.47 45.13
N GLY A 508 -3.88 20.67 44.73
CA GLY A 508 -2.89 21.43 45.50
C GLY A 508 -1.49 20.80 45.48
N VAL A 509 -1.16 20.09 44.40
CA VAL A 509 0.13 19.43 44.21
C VAL A 509 1.06 20.37 43.45
N GLN A 510 2.28 20.54 43.94
CA GLN A 510 3.34 21.27 43.28
C GLN A 510 4.47 20.33 42.86
N HIS A 511 5.08 20.65 41.73
CA HIS A 511 6.39 20.13 41.32
C HIS A 511 7.40 21.28 41.31
N VAL A 512 8.60 21.04 41.84
CA VAL A 512 9.71 21.99 41.79
C VAL A 512 10.70 21.52 40.73
N LYS A 513 10.76 22.25 39.61
CA LYS A 513 11.68 21.98 38.52
C LYS A 513 13.14 22.09 38.98
N ARG A 514 14.07 21.51 38.22
CA ARG A 514 15.53 21.66 38.45
C ARG A 514 16.02 23.11 38.59
N ASP A 515 15.35 24.07 37.95
CA ASP A 515 15.68 25.50 38.04
C ASP A 515 15.08 26.21 39.26
N GLY A 516 14.36 25.48 40.12
CA GLY A 516 13.66 26.00 41.30
C GLY A 516 12.25 26.53 41.03
N THR A 517 11.79 26.55 39.78
CA THR A 517 10.44 27.01 39.42
C THR A 517 9.39 26.03 39.92
N LYS A 518 8.34 26.56 40.55
CA LYS A 518 7.21 25.77 41.03
C LYS A 518 6.09 25.74 40.01
N VAL A 519 5.59 24.55 39.72
CA VAL A 519 4.39 24.35 38.89
C VAL A 519 3.31 23.74 39.76
N LEU A 520 2.15 24.38 39.84
CA LEU A 520 0.98 23.90 40.58
C LEU A 520 0.03 23.14 39.65
N GLY A 521 -0.60 22.11 40.18
CA GLY A 521 -1.57 21.31 39.47
C GLY A 521 -2.23 20.23 40.32
N SER A 522 -2.97 19.36 39.65
CA SER A 522 -3.55 18.14 40.21
C SER A 522 -2.74 16.91 39.80
N PHE A 523 -2.49 15.97 40.71
CA PHE A 523 -1.79 14.73 40.41
C PHE A 523 -2.77 13.57 40.20
N ILE A 524 -2.53 12.78 39.15
CA ILE A 524 -3.31 11.60 38.79
C ILE A 524 -2.45 10.35 39.02
N PRO A 525 -2.63 9.65 40.15
CA PRO A 525 -1.82 8.48 40.49
C PRO A 525 -2.23 7.21 39.73
N PHE A 526 -3.48 7.13 39.29
CA PHE A 526 -3.99 5.99 38.52
C PHE A 526 -5.24 6.35 37.69
N LEU A 527 -5.47 5.57 36.65
CA LEU A 527 -6.71 5.48 35.87
C LEU A 527 -7.06 4.00 35.69
N PHE A 528 -8.29 3.63 35.98
CA PHE A 528 -8.88 2.35 35.61
C PHE A 528 -9.62 2.49 34.28
N GLU A 529 -9.48 1.55 33.35
CA GLU A 529 -10.13 1.58 32.02
C GLU A 529 -10.68 0.21 31.63
N ASN A 530 -11.87 0.17 31.03
CA ASN A 530 -12.59 -1.07 30.71
C ASN A 530 -12.38 -1.61 29.28
N LEU A 531 -11.53 -0.95 28.48
CA LEU A 531 -11.14 -1.45 27.16
C LEU A 531 -9.63 -1.67 27.12
N SER A 532 -9.23 -2.93 26.98
CA SER A 532 -7.83 -3.39 27.02
C SER A 532 -7.19 -3.54 25.64
N ASP A 533 -7.73 -2.86 24.62
CA ASP A 533 -7.23 -2.97 23.25
C ASP A 533 -5.83 -2.33 23.12
N PRO A 534 -4.77 -3.12 22.88
CA PRO A 534 -3.38 -2.65 22.82
C PRO A 534 -3.13 -1.62 21.73
N ILE A 535 -4.01 -1.50 20.72
CA ILE A 535 -3.83 -0.54 19.63
C ILE A 535 -4.37 0.86 19.98
N LEU A 536 -5.29 0.94 20.96
CA LEU A 536 -6.03 2.15 21.33
C LEU A 536 -5.39 2.98 22.45
N THR A 537 -4.33 2.47 23.07
CA THR A 537 -3.84 2.97 24.35
C THR A 537 -2.96 4.22 24.23
N GLY A 538 -3.54 5.31 23.71
CA GLY A 538 -2.86 6.61 23.68
C GLY A 538 -2.52 7.13 25.07
N ARG A 539 -3.19 6.68 26.15
CA ARG A 539 -2.93 7.16 27.52
C ARG A 539 -1.56 6.73 28.05
N ASP A 540 -1.11 5.52 27.75
CA ASP A 540 0.21 5.03 28.13
C ASP A 540 1.32 5.79 27.35
N GLU A 541 1.06 6.17 26.09
CA GLU A 541 1.96 7.04 25.31
C GLU A 541 2.10 8.42 25.94
N LEU A 542 0.99 8.94 26.48
CA LEU A 542 0.92 10.21 27.21
C LEU A 542 1.46 10.09 28.65
N GLY A 543 1.99 8.93 29.05
CA GLY A 543 2.55 8.69 30.38
C GLY A 543 1.51 8.59 31.50
N MET A 544 0.24 8.39 31.18
CA MET A 544 -0.81 8.23 32.18
C MET A 544 -0.77 6.82 32.82
N PRO A 545 -0.84 6.70 34.15
CA PRO A 545 -0.77 5.42 34.85
C PRO A 545 -2.10 4.67 34.76
N LYS A 546 -2.24 3.81 33.75
CA LYS A 546 -3.50 3.10 33.47
C LYS A 546 -3.46 1.64 33.92
N LEU A 547 -4.58 1.15 34.44
CA LEU A 547 -4.85 -0.23 34.82
C LEU A 547 -6.17 -0.68 34.21
N HIS A 548 -6.27 -1.96 33.88
CA HIS A 548 -7.48 -2.52 33.29
C HIS A 548 -8.39 -3.16 34.34
N CYS A 549 -9.67 -2.83 34.29
CA CYS A 549 -10.72 -3.46 35.10
C CYS A 549 -12.08 -3.36 34.40
N ASP A 550 -13.04 -4.17 34.81
CA ASP A 550 -14.44 -4.00 34.42
C ASP A 550 -14.95 -2.70 35.04
N ILE A 551 -15.67 -1.87 34.27
CA ILE A 551 -16.34 -0.67 34.75
C ILE A 551 -17.79 -0.74 34.32
N GLU A 552 -18.69 -0.72 35.29
CA GLU A 552 -20.14 -0.75 35.06
C GLU A 552 -20.81 0.49 35.65
N ILE A 553 -21.61 1.18 34.84
CA ILE A 553 -22.34 2.39 35.24
C ILE A 553 -23.84 2.12 35.16
N ARG A 554 -24.49 2.02 36.32
CA ARG A 554 -25.93 1.76 36.45
C ARG A 554 -26.67 3.05 36.80
N LYS A 555 -27.61 3.44 35.92
CA LYS A 555 -28.45 4.63 36.09
C LYS A 555 -29.87 4.19 36.47
N ASN A 556 -30.29 4.47 37.70
CA ASN A 556 -31.67 4.25 38.16
C ASN A 556 -32.33 5.61 38.45
N SER A 557 -33.67 5.70 38.41
CA SER A 557 -34.43 6.95 38.59
C SER A 557 -34.00 7.73 39.84
N GLY A 558 -33.05 8.67 39.68
CA GLY A 558 -32.51 9.50 40.74
C GLY A 558 -31.25 8.98 41.46
N ARG A 559 -30.55 7.94 41.00
CA ARG A 559 -29.21 7.55 41.51
C ARG A 559 -28.36 6.93 40.41
N THR A 560 -27.08 7.28 40.39
CA THR A 560 -26.09 6.62 39.53
C THR A 560 -25.11 5.84 40.40
N LYS A 561 -24.88 4.56 40.07
CA LYS A 561 -23.87 3.71 40.71
C LYS A 561 -22.82 3.29 39.70
N ILE A 562 -21.56 3.38 40.09
CA ILE A 562 -20.41 3.02 39.26
C ILE A 562 -19.58 1.99 40.01
N PHE A 563 -19.34 0.86 39.38
CA PHE A 563 -18.61 -0.27 39.95
C PHE A 563 -17.33 -0.50 39.16
N CYS A 564 -16.21 -0.73 39.86
CA CYS A 564 -15.03 -1.32 39.24
C CYS A 564 -14.81 -2.72 39.79
N ALA A 565 -14.56 -3.67 38.89
CA ALA A 565 -14.31 -5.06 39.25
C ALA A 565 -13.10 -5.63 38.51
N TRP A 566 -12.39 -6.56 39.14
CA TRP A 566 -11.35 -7.35 38.50
C TRP A 566 -11.83 -8.79 38.41
N ARG A 567 -12.04 -9.28 37.18
CA ARG A 567 -12.59 -10.62 36.91
C ARG A 567 -13.90 -10.88 37.67
N GLY A 568 -14.80 -9.90 37.68
CA GLY A 568 -16.10 -9.97 38.35
C GLY A 568 -16.08 -9.76 39.88
N ALA A 569 -14.92 -9.62 40.52
CA ALA A 569 -14.84 -9.25 41.94
C ALA A 569 -14.76 -7.72 42.08
N GLU A 570 -15.75 -7.11 42.73
CA GLU A 570 -15.87 -5.66 42.90
C GLU A 570 -14.87 -5.12 43.93
N PHE A 571 -14.20 -4.00 43.61
CA PHE A 571 -13.27 -3.32 44.53
C PHE A 571 -13.54 -1.82 44.71
N LEU A 572 -14.38 -1.22 43.87
CA LEU A 572 -14.85 0.17 44.00
C LEU A 572 -16.36 0.23 43.73
N ASN A 573 -17.07 0.93 44.61
CA ASN A 573 -18.47 1.33 44.45
C ASN A 573 -18.58 2.84 44.69
N MET A 574 -18.93 3.58 43.63
CA MET A 574 -19.18 5.01 43.68
C MET A 574 -20.67 5.27 43.46
N THR A 575 -21.33 5.87 44.44
CA THR A 575 -22.76 6.21 44.40
C THR A 575 -22.94 7.73 44.32
N LEU A 576 -23.59 8.21 43.27
CA LEU A 576 -24.01 9.61 43.14
C LEU A 576 -25.49 9.73 43.50
N GLY A 577 -25.77 10.62 44.45
CA GLY A 577 -27.11 10.98 44.85
C GLY A 577 -27.89 11.65 43.72
N GLY A 578 -29.22 11.60 43.80
CA GLY A 578 -30.10 12.24 42.84
C GLY A 578 -29.94 13.75 42.78
N PRO A 579 -30.60 14.43 41.81
CA PRO A 579 -30.50 15.87 41.69
C PRO A 579 -30.86 16.54 43.03
N ALA A 580 -30.00 17.45 43.50
CA ALA A 580 -30.23 18.18 44.74
C ALA A 580 -31.57 18.93 44.65
N SER A 581 -32.44 18.79 45.64
CA SER A 581 -33.77 19.40 45.62
C SER A 581 -33.70 20.92 45.78
N ALA A 582 -33.93 21.68 44.70
CA ALA A 582 -34.52 23.02 44.70
C ALA A 582 -35.03 23.43 43.30
N GLY A 583 -36.36 23.57 43.14
CA GLY A 583 -37.04 24.28 42.03
C GLY A 583 -37.44 23.43 40.80
N PRO A 584 -38.46 23.86 40.01
CA PRO A 584 -39.19 23.01 39.03
C PRO A 584 -38.40 22.51 37.81
N ASN A 585 -37.12 22.86 37.67
CA ASN A 585 -36.27 22.35 36.59
C ASN A 585 -34.85 22.23 37.16
N GLY A 586 -34.48 21.11 37.79
CA GLY A 586 -33.12 20.83 38.31
C GLY A 586 -32.01 20.74 37.24
N VAL A 587 -32.12 21.56 36.21
CA VAL A 587 -31.21 21.82 35.10
C VAL A 587 -30.85 23.30 35.24
N ILE A 588 -29.57 23.61 35.47
CA ILE A 588 -29.09 24.99 35.38
C ILE A 588 -28.69 25.20 33.91
N PRO A 589 -29.44 25.98 33.11
CA PRO A 589 -28.99 26.39 31.79
C PRO A 589 -27.94 27.50 31.94
N ASN A 590 -26.95 27.52 31.02
CA ASN A 590 -25.80 28.42 31.05
C ASN A 590 -26.10 29.85 31.55
N GLY A 591 -25.61 30.12 32.76
CA GLY A 591 -25.44 31.42 33.37
C GLY A 591 -24.33 31.26 34.40
N ALA A 592 -23.27 32.05 34.27
CA ALA A 592 -22.03 31.92 35.03
C ALA A 592 -22.28 31.82 36.54
N ASP A 593 -21.94 30.67 37.14
CA ASP A 593 -21.58 30.56 38.55
C ASP A 593 -20.60 29.39 38.74
N GLU A 594 -19.48 29.75 39.36
CA GLU A 594 -18.30 28.99 39.78
C GLU A 594 -18.29 27.48 39.45
N VAL A 595 -17.69 27.14 38.30
CA VAL A 595 -16.90 25.90 38.23
C VAL A 595 -15.94 25.96 39.40
N SER A 596 -15.91 24.90 40.21
CA SER A 596 -15.02 24.82 41.35
C SER A 596 -13.62 25.32 40.98
N LYS A 597 -12.99 26.12 41.86
CA LYS A 597 -11.62 26.66 41.69
C LYS A 597 -10.60 25.63 41.19
N HIS A 598 -10.83 24.34 41.46
CA HIS A 598 -9.92 23.26 41.10
C HIS A 598 -10.25 22.54 39.78
N GLU A 599 -11.39 22.79 39.14
CA GLU A 599 -11.87 21.96 38.03
C GLU A 599 -11.61 22.52 36.63
N SER A 600 -11.45 23.83 36.48
CA SER A 600 -11.26 24.46 35.16
C SER A 600 -9.94 25.23 35.00
N GLU A 601 -9.06 25.24 36.00
CA GLU A 601 -7.96 26.23 36.04
C GLU A 601 -6.54 25.71 36.29
N GLU A 602 -6.33 24.43 36.57
CA GLU A 602 -5.01 23.90 36.98
C GLU A 602 -4.38 22.92 35.97
N ASN A 603 -3.05 22.86 35.95
CA ASN A 603 -2.31 21.82 35.22
C ASN A 603 -2.61 20.43 35.80
N GLN A 604 -2.41 19.37 35.03
CA GLN A 604 -2.45 18.00 35.56
C GLN A 604 -1.08 17.34 35.44
N PHE A 605 -0.76 16.52 36.42
CA PHE A 605 0.49 15.78 36.52
C PHE A 605 0.21 14.28 36.47
N VAL A 606 0.99 13.57 35.67
CA VAL A 606 1.13 12.11 35.69
C VAL A 606 2.61 11.76 35.79
N TYR A 607 2.91 10.50 36.09
CA TYR A 607 4.28 10.02 36.18
C TYR A 607 4.46 8.84 35.25
N ARG A 608 5.43 8.94 34.33
CA ARG A 608 5.76 7.84 33.42
C ARG A 608 6.85 6.99 34.05
N TYR A 609 6.61 5.68 34.11
CA TYR A 609 7.60 4.67 34.47
C TYR A 609 7.53 3.50 33.49
N VAL A 610 8.63 3.19 32.81
CA VAL A 610 8.79 2.03 31.92
C VAL A 610 10.02 1.25 32.40
N PRO A 611 9.86 0.00 32.87
CA PRO A 611 10.98 -0.79 33.37
C PRO A 611 11.92 -1.21 32.24
N SER A 612 13.22 -1.27 32.53
CA SER A 612 14.23 -1.74 31.59
C SER A 612 14.14 -3.24 31.34
N VAL A 613 14.27 -3.64 30.07
CA VAL A 613 14.34 -5.05 29.71
C VAL A 613 15.63 -5.68 30.24
N GLY A 614 15.49 -6.72 31.07
CA GLY A 614 16.62 -7.49 31.60
C GLY A 614 17.34 -6.83 32.80
N LYS A 615 16.83 -5.71 33.32
CA LYS A 615 17.42 -5.02 34.49
C LYS A 615 16.35 -4.67 35.54
N PRO A 616 15.97 -5.64 36.39
CA PRO A 616 14.96 -5.41 37.42
C PRO A 616 15.32 -4.23 38.32
N GLY A 617 14.39 -3.28 38.48
CA GLY A 617 14.57 -2.08 39.30
C GLY A 617 15.15 -0.87 38.55
N GLU A 618 15.64 -1.04 37.32
CA GLU A 618 16.02 0.07 36.44
C GLU A 618 14.87 0.41 35.49
N ALA A 619 14.74 1.69 35.11
CA ALA A 619 13.76 2.18 34.16
C ALA A 619 14.41 2.64 32.84
N ASP A 620 13.80 2.26 31.70
CA ASP A 620 14.14 2.82 30.39
C ASP A 620 13.55 4.22 30.20
N ALA A 621 12.45 4.53 30.90
CA ALA A 621 11.86 5.86 30.96
C ALA A 621 11.24 6.13 32.33
N GLU A 622 11.69 7.19 33.00
CA GLU A 622 11.18 7.64 34.28
C GLU A 622 11.20 9.18 34.37
N TYR A 623 10.02 9.80 34.43
CA TYR A 623 9.92 11.27 34.51
C TYR A 623 8.49 11.78 34.83
N PRO A 624 8.37 12.99 35.43
CA PRO A 624 7.11 13.70 35.54
C PRO A 624 6.61 14.18 34.17
N VAL A 625 5.30 14.09 33.97
CA VAL A 625 4.59 14.53 32.77
C VAL A 625 3.55 15.57 33.16
N ILE A 626 3.43 16.62 32.35
CA ILE A 626 2.42 17.65 32.51
C ILE A 626 1.41 17.59 31.38
N ILE A 627 0.16 17.78 31.76
CA ILE A 627 -0.96 18.08 30.89
C ILE A 627 -1.32 19.54 31.17
N PRO A 628 -0.82 20.49 30.37
CA PRO A 628 -1.12 21.90 30.57
C PRO A 628 -2.63 22.16 30.54
N LYS A 629 -3.06 23.29 31.10
CA LYS A 629 -4.44 23.76 30.88
C LYS A 629 -4.67 23.98 29.36
N PRO A 630 -5.80 23.54 28.80
CA PRO A 630 -6.13 23.83 27.40
C PRO A 630 -6.40 25.34 27.23
N THR A 631 -5.81 25.97 26.20
CA THR A 631 -6.06 27.37 25.83
C THR A 631 -7.41 27.54 25.13
N ASN A 632 -7.81 26.56 24.32
CA ASN A 632 -9.13 26.40 23.75
C ASN A 632 -9.57 24.95 23.96
N SER A 633 -10.75 24.74 24.56
CA SER A 633 -11.30 23.39 24.74
C SER A 633 -12.24 23.07 23.58
N PRO A 634 -12.02 21.98 22.81
CA PRO A 634 -12.99 21.51 21.81
C PRO A 634 -14.25 20.91 22.48
N THR A 635 -14.24 20.77 23.80
CA THR A 635 -15.31 20.18 24.59
C THR A 635 -16.43 21.19 24.84
N ILE A 636 -17.64 20.83 24.41
CA ILE A 636 -18.89 21.54 24.63
C ILE A 636 -19.66 20.82 25.73
N VAL A 637 -19.93 21.51 26.84
CA VAL A 637 -20.81 20.99 27.91
C VAL A 637 -22.26 21.22 27.50
N ASP A 638 -23.01 20.14 27.33
CA ASP A 638 -24.44 20.19 26.99
C ASP A 638 -25.29 20.29 28.27
N ARG A 639 -24.89 19.61 29.36
CA ARG A 639 -25.65 19.57 30.61
C ARG A 639 -24.78 19.33 31.83
N THR A 640 -25.08 20.02 32.93
CA THR A 640 -24.54 19.72 34.28
C THR A 640 -25.68 19.43 35.24
N ILE A 641 -25.58 18.35 36.01
CA ILE A 641 -26.55 17.92 37.02
C ILE A 641 -25.85 17.84 38.37
N GLN A 642 -26.26 18.68 39.32
CA GLN A 642 -25.71 18.66 40.67
C GLN A 642 -26.40 17.57 41.51
N GLY A 643 -25.62 16.66 42.09
CA GLY A 643 -26.14 15.60 42.95
C GLY A 643 -26.28 16.02 44.41
N ASN A 644 -27.07 15.27 45.19
CA ASN A 644 -27.12 15.40 46.64
C ASN A 644 -25.89 14.75 47.29
N THR A 645 -25.03 15.56 47.92
CA THR A 645 -23.81 15.07 48.61
C THR A 645 -24.12 14.16 49.80
N LYS A 646 -25.28 14.31 50.45
CA LYS A 646 -25.69 13.46 51.59
C LYS A 646 -26.06 12.03 51.18
N ASP A 647 -26.51 11.86 49.93
CA ASP A 647 -26.88 10.55 49.37
C ASP A 647 -25.77 9.95 48.49
N SER A 648 -24.60 10.61 48.47
CA SER A 648 -23.45 10.18 47.68
C SER A 648 -22.44 9.46 48.56
N GLY A 649 -21.63 8.59 47.97
CA GLY A 649 -20.66 7.79 48.71
C GLY A 649 -19.61 7.14 47.80
N VAL A 650 -18.45 6.86 48.38
CA VAL A 650 -17.38 6.09 47.75
C VAL A 650 -16.99 5.00 48.74
N GLU A 651 -17.01 3.75 48.29
CA GLU A 651 -16.61 2.59 49.06
C GLU A 651 -15.59 1.77 48.27
N PHE A 652 -14.50 1.39 48.94
CA PHE A 652 -13.45 0.56 48.38
C PHE A 652 -13.36 -0.75 49.17
N THR A 653 -13.26 -1.87 48.47
CA THR A 653 -13.12 -3.19 49.09
C THR A 653 -11.65 -3.60 49.09
N PRO A 654 -11.05 -3.94 50.25
CA PRO A 654 -9.65 -4.35 50.32
C PRO A 654 -9.44 -5.69 49.61
N GLY A 655 -8.22 -5.88 49.12
CA GLY A 655 -7.81 -7.05 48.37
C GLY A 655 -6.85 -7.96 49.10
N ASN A 656 -6.88 -9.25 48.79
CA ASN A 656 -5.77 -10.15 49.06
C ASN A 656 -5.34 -10.85 47.76
N TRP A 657 -4.30 -11.68 47.85
CA TRP A 657 -3.80 -12.43 46.70
C TRP A 657 -4.85 -13.36 46.07
N GLU A 658 -5.85 -13.80 46.83
CA GLU A 658 -6.91 -14.69 46.33
C GLU A 658 -8.00 -13.92 45.58
N THR A 659 -8.39 -12.74 46.06
CA THR A 659 -9.44 -11.92 45.44
C THR A 659 -8.93 -11.07 44.29
N PHE A 660 -7.77 -10.42 44.46
CA PHE A 660 -7.17 -9.52 43.46
C PHE A 660 -5.66 -9.77 43.26
N PRO A 661 -5.23 -10.95 42.75
CA PRO A 661 -3.82 -11.33 42.63
C PRO A 661 -2.88 -10.21 42.13
N THR A 662 -3.26 -9.49 41.07
CA THR A 662 -2.39 -8.49 40.44
C THR A 662 -2.58 -7.07 40.94
N ILE A 663 -3.66 -6.75 41.68
CA ILE A 663 -3.98 -5.38 42.11
C ILE A 663 -4.31 -5.24 43.61
N HIS A 664 -4.20 -6.31 44.41
CA HIS A 664 -4.54 -6.32 45.84
C HIS A 664 -3.83 -5.24 46.67
N HIS A 665 -2.60 -4.88 46.29
CA HIS A 665 -1.82 -3.83 46.92
C HIS A 665 -2.42 -2.44 46.63
N ILE A 666 -2.95 -2.22 45.42
CA ILE A 666 -3.66 -0.99 45.03
C ILE A 666 -5.01 -0.93 45.74
N THR A 667 -5.82 -1.98 45.68
CA THR A 667 -7.18 -1.96 46.26
C THR A 667 -7.15 -1.84 47.78
N SER A 668 -6.18 -2.50 48.46
CA SER A 668 -5.99 -2.36 49.90
C SER A 668 -5.53 -0.96 50.31
N PHE A 669 -4.69 -0.32 49.49
CA PHE A 669 -4.35 1.09 49.70
C PHE A 669 -5.59 1.98 49.58
N LEU A 670 -6.38 1.83 48.51
CA LEU A 670 -7.59 2.63 48.33
C LEU A 670 -8.63 2.42 49.45
N ALA A 671 -8.79 1.18 49.93
CA ALA A 671 -9.68 0.83 51.03
C ALA A 671 -9.28 1.45 52.38
N ALA A 672 -7.99 1.70 52.61
CA ALA A 672 -7.50 2.32 53.83
C ALA A 672 -7.53 3.87 53.78
N MET A 673 -7.93 4.48 52.64
CA MET A 673 -7.98 5.93 52.50
C MET A 673 -9.13 6.53 53.32
N PRO A 674 -8.86 7.48 54.24
CA PRO A 674 -9.91 8.11 55.04
C PRO A 674 -10.67 9.15 54.22
N ILE A 675 -11.83 8.77 53.68
CA ILE A 675 -12.74 9.69 52.99
C ILE A 675 -13.60 10.42 54.01
N SER A 676 -13.52 11.75 54.02
CA SER A 676 -14.29 12.62 54.90
C SER A 676 -14.99 13.71 54.09
N ASN A 677 -16.22 14.06 54.47
CA ASN A 677 -16.94 15.21 53.93
C ASN A 677 -16.97 15.31 52.38
N ILE A 678 -17.99 14.73 51.76
CA ILE A 678 -18.25 14.91 50.32
C ILE A 678 -18.64 16.37 50.07
N LEU A 679 -17.80 17.07 49.33
CA LEU A 679 -17.91 18.50 49.03
C LEU A 679 -18.81 18.74 47.83
N GLU A 680 -18.69 17.89 46.81
CA GLU A 680 -19.40 18.05 45.55
C GLU A 680 -19.73 16.69 44.96
N THR A 681 -20.91 16.57 44.35
CA THR A 681 -21.20 15.50 43.41
C THR A 681 -21.91 16.08 42.20
N LYS A 682 -21.52 15.65 40.99
CA LYS A 682 -22.17 16.09 39.77
C LYS A 682 -22.00 15.12 38.62
N THR A 683 -22.89 15.26 37.64
CA THR A 683 -22.80 14.62 36.33
C THR A 683 -22.70 15.70 35.25
N VAL A 684 -21.74 15.58 34.35
CA VAL A 684 -21.54 16.49 33.21
C VAL A 684 -21.65 15.70 31.91
N GLU A 685 -22.56 16.10 31.04
CA GLU A 685 -22.77 15.52 29.71
C GLU A 685 -22.32 16.53 28.64
N GLY A 686 -21.70 16.07 27.57
CA GLY A 686 -21.26 16.95 26.49
C GLY A 686 -20.73 16.25 25.25
N ARG A 687 -20.18 17.06 24.35
CA ARG A 687 -19.62 16.68 23.04
C ARG A 687 -18.22 17.26 22.85
N GLY A 688 -17.45 16.67 21.95
CA GLY A 688 -16.07 17.07 21.66
C GLY A 688 -15.09 16.58 22.72
N LEU A 689 -14.04 15.87 22.27
CA LEU A 689 -12.99 15.39 23.16
C LEU A 689 -11.68 16.11 22.90
N ASP A 690 -11.01 16.42 24.00
CA ASP A 690 -9.63 16.89 24.03
C ASP A 690 -8.68 15.82 23.46
N ASP A 691 -7.90 16.19 22.45
CA ASP A 691 -6.95 15.29 21.79
C ASP A 691 -5.69 15.03 22.62
N LEU A 692 -5.50 15.76 23.73
CA LEU A 692 -4.35 15.71 24.63
C LEU A 692 -3.01 15.90 23.91
N SER A 693 -3.01 16.56 22.75
CA SER A 693 -1.80 16.83 21.93
C SER A 693 -0.74 17.68 22.66
N ARG A 694 -1.16 18.41 23.70
CA ARG A 694 -0.31 19.27 24.53
C ARG A 694 0.40 18.56 25.68
N VAL A 695 0.17 17.26 25.89
CA VAL A 695 0.88 16.51 26.93
C VAL A 695 2.37 16.51 26.62
N GLN A 696 3.18 16.82 27.62
CA GLN A 696 4.63 16.88 27.46
C GLN A 696 5.36 16.43 28.72
N ARG A 697 6.57 15.94 28.52
CA ARG A 697 7.51 15.71 29.62
C ARG A 697 7.83 17.04 30.29
N LEU A 698 7.79 17.07 31.62
CA LEU A 698 8.01 18.31 32.36
C LEU A 698 9.50 18.71 32.42
N GLU A 699 10.41 17.72 32.43
CA GLU A 699 11.87 17.89 32.41
C GLU A 699 12.64 16.63 32.00
#